data_AF-A0A5N7CTA2-F1
#
_entry.id   AF-A0A5N7CTA2-F1
#
_cell.length_a   1.000
_cell.length_b   1.000
_cell.length_c   1.000
_cell.angle_alpha   90.00
_cell.angle_beta   90.00
_cell.angle_gamma   90.00
#
_symmetry.space_group_name_H-M   'P 1'
#
loop_
_entity.id
_entity.type
_entity.pdbx_description
1 polymer ?
#
loop_
_entity_poly.entity_id
_entity_poly.type
_entity_poly.pdbx_seq_one_letter_code
_entity_poly.pdbx_strand_id
1 'polypeptide(L)'
;MAFKIKKISATSTYSTRNRSNQLNGQGIVTIIWNPDASIPTGEGCDGSSCCCTFQINSKKMPLSLSGSWSEMKNITTYNIKAGIGKIEDILTADNITSLGTEDFEMPMGTLTLNIPPTFPARYVGDWVWQISGPDQKWTSCTTKTLLEFTFVKFGPPRGPIQPGNATTPARPDFGGEYPVDIFRLFLPKFPHHEISPPDYLKQTMDIIWNLGQNTNPNIAASRLFQYETIRGAPAYIDSGYGGTFQLRRFVSGLFDSLNCYDLAALSQLAICIIQDENGDEVYDSKWVICHPVDPQNPIPYGFIPDGPLIGWPQYPNCNSPFFSQNRLPHYNDPNDPSRQRFWNHAWVEVTNSGRRTVLDATHCLQSNPNPAAGEDDRSTYLKKNTDQTMPPNHPPQIRAFYQNPNVWDPPTYNQIGVTDVGSVPALSRAYGNPPSTTEWVPTRINNAPCDPSSILRVVQSIWPTANIDSADWLVASHGCQVLTAFSYIRNTNNRLFVEINNLETRSDANSQYQTLRANLQTLTEPGLHLPVTDIGDEAFRTPNNLIWRRNLMCIRIFAALPASDPQRPTEIPRLILETAKAVDGHLVASAVSPGQEARPSPTLRISTQRTLEIGRGRFDVLLDNVSDISDVSIAEIEDHTIVKQASIGSTLVGQHGIIRFVALKLGKTDVKICVAHHRSLAISTVNIEVIVSGHIECA
;
A
#
# COMPACT_ATOMS: atom_id res chain seq x y z
N MET A 1 -39.54 -9.48 -22.25
CA MET A 1 -39.39 -8.36 -21.29
C MET A 1 -37.93 -7.95 -21.18
N ALA A 2 -37.57 -6.77 -21.68
CA ALA A 2 -36.23 -6.20 -21.49
C ALA A 2 -36.30 -5.05 -20.48
N PHE A 3 -35.78 -5.29 -19.28
CA PHE A 3 -35.48 -4.27 -18.27
C PHE A 3 -33.97 -4.01 -18.30
N LYS A 4 -33.58 -2.75 -18.43
CA LYS A 4 -32.17 -2.34 -18.48
C LYS A 4 -31.92 -1.15 -17.57
N ILE A 5 -30.88 -1.23 -16.75
CA ILE A 5 -30.35 -0.09 -16.01
C ILE A 5 -29.35 0.65 -16.91
N LYS A 6 -29.54 1.97 -17.04
CA LYS A 6 -28.67 2.87 -17.78
C LYS A 6 -27.62 3.50 -16.86
N LYS A 7 -27.99 3.83 -15.62
CA LYS A 7 -27.11 4.54 -14.69
C LYS A 7 -27.53 4.29 -13.25
N ILE A 8 -26.54 4.21 -12.36
CA ILE A 8 -26.74 4.23 -10.92
C ILE A 8 -25.89 5.34 -10.34
N SER A 9 -26.50 6.19 -9.52
CA SER A 9 -25.80 7.22 -8.75
C SER A 9 -26.05 7.05 -7.26
N ALA A 10 -25.11 7.52 -6.45
CA ALA A 10 -25.18 7.46 -5.00
C ALA A 10 -24.69 8.75 -4.37
N THR A 11 -25.24 9.11 -3.20
CA THR A 11 -24.67 10.13 -2.33
C THR A 11 -24.06 9.44 -1.11
N SER A 12 -22.73 9.39 -1.01
CA SER A 12 -22.07 8.74 0.12
C SER A 12 -22.28 9.53 1.42
N THR A 13 -22.38 8.82 2.54
CA THR A 13 -22.39 9.43 3.87
C THR A 13 -21.00 9.87 4.29
N TYR A 14 -19.97 9.15 3.85
CA TYR A 14 -18.57 9.43 4.17
C TYR A 14 -17.69 9.39 2.92
N SER A 15 -16.71 10.30 2.89
CA SER A 15 -15.71 10.36 1.84
C SER A 15 -14.93 9.06 1.76
N THR A 16 -14.79 8.49 0.56
CA THR A 16 -14.04 7.25 0.32
C THR A 16 -13.16 7.42 -0.89
N ARG A 17 -11.89 7.05 -0.76
CA ARG A 17 -10.93 7.08 -1.86
C ARG A 17 -10.68 5.68 -2.40
N ASN A 18 -10.89 5.51 -3.69
CA ASN A 18 -10.72 4.22 -4.36
C ASN A 18 -9.25 3.90 -4.66
N ARG A 19 -8.97 2.76 -5.33
CA ARG A 19 -7.59 2.38 -5.61
C ARG A 19 -6.91 3.34 -6.58
N SER A 20 -7.66 3.79 -7.60
CA SER A 20 -7.23 4.74 -8.63
C SER A 20 -7.13 6.21 -8.19
N ASN A 21 -7.15 6.50 -6.88
CA ASN A 21 -7.05 7.84 -6.28
C ASN A 21 -8.25 8.77 -6.58
N GLN A 22 -9.34 8.24 -7.12
CA GLN A 22 -10.60 8.97 -7.24
C GLN A 22 -11.32 9.00 -5.90
N LEU A 23 -11.79 10.20 -5.54
CA LEU A 23 -12.52 10.48 -4.32
C LEU A 23 -14.02 10.49 -4.58
N ASN A 24 -14.75 9.66 -3.84
CA ASN A 24 -16.21 9.75 -3.71
C ASN A 24 -16.53 10.54 -2.45
N GLY A 25 -16.62 11.86 -2.59
CA GLY A 25 -16.74 12.80 -1.47
C GLY A 25 -18.09 12.71 -0.75
N GLN A 26 -18.06 12.91 0.56
CA GLN A 26 -19.25 12.97 1.42
C GLN A 26 -20.30 13.95 0.87
N GLY A 27 -21.56 13.52 0.78
CA GLY A 27 -22.67 14.36 0.35
C GLY A 27 -22.69 14.70 -1.14
N ILE A 28 -21.74 14.16 -1.94
CA ILE A 28 -21.65 14.41 -3.38
C ILE A 28 -22.33 13.26 -4.14
N VAL A 29 -23.25 13.63 -5.04
CA VAL A 29 -23.87 12.67 -5.96
C VAL A 29 -22.81 12.18 -6.95
N THR A 30 -22.48 10.90 -6.88
CA THR A 30 -21.47 10.27 -7.73
C THR A 30 -22.12 9.20 -8.59
N ILE A 31 -21.72 9.13 -9.86
CA ILE A 31 -22.10 8.04 -10.76
C ILE A 31 -21.27 6.82 -10.36
N ILE A 32 -21.92 5.83 -9.75
CA ILE A 32 -21.23 4.65 -9.23
C ILE A 32 -21.23 3.49 -10.22
N TRP A 33 -22.09 3.56 -11.23
CA TRP A 33 -22.13 2.60 -12.32
C TRP A 33 -22.79 3.20 -13.57
N ASN A 34 -22.17 2.95 -14.71
CA ASN A 34 -22.64 3.30 -16.05
C ASN A 34 -22.03 2.26 -17.02
N PRO A 35 -22.82 1.60 -17.90
CA PRO A 35 -22.30 0.62 -18.84
C PRO A 35 -21.30 1.20 -19.85
N ASP A 36 -21.35 2.52 -20.08
CA ASP A 36 -20.46 3.21 -21.02
C ASP A 36 -19.18 3.73 -20.35
N ALA A 37 -19.07 3.64 -19.01
CA ALA A 37 -17.87 4.05 -18.31
C ALA A 37 -16.80 2.97 -18.44
N SER A 38 -15.60 3.35 -18.91
CA SER A 38 -14.43 2.48 -18.83
C SER A 38 -14.15 2.16 -17.37
N ILE A 39 -14.12 0.88 -17.01
CA ILE A 39 -13.72 0.45 -15.67
C ILE A 39 -12.25 0.87 -15.47
N PRO A 40 -11.93 1.75 -14.50
CA PRO A 40 -10.55 2.07 -14.16
C PRO A 40 -9.73 0.80 -13.95
N THR A 41 -8.61 0.69 -14.65
CA THR A 41 -7.70 -0.45 -14.51
C THR A 41 -7.11 -0.48 -13.10
N GLY A 42 -7.24 -1.61 -12.40
CA GLY A 42 -6.53 -1.85 -11.13
C GLY A 42 -7.40 -2.11 -9.90
N GLU A 43 -8.72 -1.92 -9.96
CA GLU A 43 -9.64 -2.05 -8.81
C GLU A 43 -9.82 -3.50 -8.28
N GLY A 44 -9.19 -4.50 -8.90
CA GLY A 44 -9.30 -5.93 -8.53
C GLY A 44 -10.54 -6.60 -9.14
N CYS A 45 -10.65 -7.92 -9.02
CA CYS A 45 -11.80 -8.69 -9.52
C CYS A 45 -13.07 -8.50 -8.68
N ASP A 46 -12.91 -8.01 -7.45
CA ASP A 46 -13.94 -8.01 -6.41
C ASP A 46 -14.46 -6.61 -6.09
N GLY A 47 -14.07 -5.57 -6.82
CA GLY A 47 -14.31 -4.17 -6.43
C GLY A 47 -14.97 -3.34 -7.52
N SER A 48 -15.94 -2.50 -7.13
CA SER A 48 -16.39 -1.42 -7.99
C SER A 48 -15.35 -0.32 -7.99
N SER A 49 -15.19 0.36 -9.12
CA SER A 49 -14.34 1.55 -9.18
C SER A 49 -14.88 2.73 -8.39
N CYS A 50 -16.16 2.72 -8.02
CA CYS A 50 -16.80 3.83 -7.33
C CYS A 50 -17.44 3.36 -6.02
N CYS A 51 -16.61 2.80 -5.12
CA CYS A 51 -17.06 2.38 -3.79
C CYS A 51 -17.70 3.55 -3.02
N CYS A 52 -18.90 3.33 -2.48
CA CYS A 52 -19.59 4.31 -1.65
C CYS A 52 -19.73 3.82 -0.21
N THR A 53 -19.42 4.71 0.73
CA THR A 53 -19.51 4.41 2.15
C THR A 53 -20.72 5.09 2.77
N PHE A 54 -21.57 4.29 3.41
CA PHE A 54 -22.80 4.68 4.06
C PHE A 54 -22.74 4.41 5.56
N GLN A 55 -23.56 5.12 6.32
CA GLN A 55 -23.77 4.83 7.72
C GLN A 55 -24.77 3.69 7.91
N ILE A 56 -24.46 2.73 8.79
CA ILE A 56 -25.29 1.54 9.08
C ILE A 56 -26.74 1.88 9.46
N ASN A 57 -26.95 3.01 10.15
CA ASN A 57 -28.25 3.33 10.74
C ASN A 57 -29.28 3.85 9.71
N SER A 58 -28.88 4.05 8.44
CA SER A 58 -29.81 4.48 7.40
C SER A 58 -30.45 3.28 6.70
N LYS A 59 -31.73 3.02 7.00
CA LYS A 59 -32.52 2.05 6.20
C LYS A 59 -32.71 2.53 4.77
N LYS A 60 -32.77 3.85 4.54
CA LYS A 60 -32.92 4.42 3.21
C LYS A 60 -31.55 4.63 2.57
N MET A 61 -31.34 3.99 1.44
CA MET A 61 -30.11 4.11 0.67
C MET A 61 -30.23 5.33 -0.25
N PRO A 62 -29.32 6.32 -0.17
CA PRO A 62 -29.34 7.51 -1.02
C PRO A 62 -28.81 7.18 -2.42
N LEU A 63 -29.54 6.30 -3.10
CA LEU A 63 -29.27 5.82 -4.45
C LEU A 63 -30.35 6.33 -5.40
N SER A 64 -29.95 6.74 -6.60
CA SER A 64 -30.85 6.95 -7.74
C SER A 64 -30.51 5.97 -8.85
N LEU A 65 -31.57 5.54 -9.55
CA LEU A 65 -31.46 4.64 -10.69
C LEU A 65 -32.15 5.26 -11.88
N SER A 66 -31.54 5.18 -13.06
CA SER A 66 -32.24 5.42 -14.31
C SER A 66 -32.07 4.25 -15.25
N GLY A 67 -33.11 3.99 -16.03
CA GLY A 67 -33.14 2.86 -16.93
C GLY A 67 -34.30 2.94 -17.91
N SER A 68 -34.53 1.84 -18.60
CA SER A 68 -35.57 1.70 -19.62
C SER A 68 -36.22 0.33 -19.55
N TRP A 69 -37.47 0.25 -19.98
CA TRP A 69 -38.17 -1.02 -20.21
C TRP A 69 -39.00 -0.97 -21.49
N SER A 70 -39.10 -2.10 -22.20
CA SER A 70 -39.80 -2.16 -23.50
C SER A 70 -41.27 -2.58 -23.42
N GLU A 71 -41.69 -3.28 -22.36
CA GLU A 71 -42.95 -4.04 -22.33
C GLU A 71 -43.96 -3.58 -21.27
N MET A 72 -43.61 -2.64 -20.37
CA MET A 72 -44.50 -2.08 -19.35
C MET A 72 -45.09 -0.72 -19.77
N LYS A 73 -45.74 -0.68 -20.95
CA LYS A 73 -46.46 0.52 -21.41
C LYS A 73 -47.65 0.78 -20.48
N ASN A 74 -47.84 2.03 -20.05
CA ASN A 74 -48.93 2.49 -19.17
C ASN A 74 -48.82 2.06 -17.69
N ILE A 75 -47.68 1.55 -17.22
CA ILE A 75 -47.47 1.35 -15.78
C ILE A 75 -47.06 2.68 -15.15
N THR A 76 -47.92 3.19 -14.25
CA THR A 76 -47.65 4.43 -13.51
C THR A 76 -46.89 4.19 -12.22
N THR A 77 -46.95 2.97 -11.66
CA THR A 77 -46.29 2.61 -10.39
C THR A 77 -45.56 1.28 -10.52
N TYR A 78 -44.34 1.18 -10.01
CA TYR A 78 -43.53 -0.04 -10.06
C TYR A 78 -42.75 -0.28 -8.77
N ASN A 79 -42.35 -1.52 -8.55
CA ASN A 79 -41.51 -1.96 -7.45
C ASN A 79 -40.16 -2.41 -8.01
N ILE A 80 -39.08 -2.11 -7.31
CA ILE A 80 -37.72 -2.57 -7.62
C ILE A 80 -37.21 -3.42 -6.46
N LYS A 81 -36.49 -4.48 -6.79
CA LYS A 81 -35.66 -5.19 -5.82
C LYS A 81 -34.29 -5.53 -6.40
N ALA A 82 -33.30 -5.64 -5.53
CA ALA A 82 -31.93 -5.96 -5.92
C ALA A 82 -31.22 -6.82 -4.89
N GLY A 83 -30.33 -7.68 -5.36
CA GLY A 83 -29.49 -8.55 -4.53
C GLY A 83 -28.15 -8.85 -5.19
N ILE A 84 -27.27 -9.54 -4.46
CA ILE A 84 -25.96 -9.96 -4.96
C ILE A 84 -26.03 -11.46 -5.32
N GLY A 85 -25.76 -11.79 -6.57
CA GLY A 85 -25.81 -13.18 -7.05
C GLY A 85 -27.22 -13.80 -6.97
N LYS A 86 -27.34 -14.91 -6.23
CA LYS A 86 -28.62 -15.64 -6.02
C LYS A 86 -29.31 -15.29 -4.69
N ILE A 87 -28.78 -14.33 -3.94
CA ILE A 87 -29.30 -13.99 -2.62
C ILE A 87 -30.37 -12.91 -2.78
N GLU A 88 -31.56 -13.17 -2.23
CA GLU A 88 -32.76 -12.37 -2.52
C GLU A 88 -32.84 -11.07 -1.70
N ASP A 89 -33.29 -10.02 -2.38
CA ASP A 89 -33.90 -8.78 -1.90
C ASP A 89 -33.17 -7.96 -0.83
N ILE A 90 -31.85 -7.77 -1.01
CA ILE A 90 -31.04 -6.85 -0.17
C ILE A 90 -31.61 -5.42 -0.20
N LEU A 91 -31.98 -4.94 -1.39
CA LEU A 91 -32.59 -3.63 -1.59
C LEU A 91 -33.99 -3.78 -2.14
N THR A 92 -34.95 -3.00 -1.65
CA THR A 92 -36.30 -2.88 -2.24
C THR A 92 -36.77 -1.44 -2.30
N ALA A 93 -37.64 -1.14 -3.25
CA ALA A 93 -38.39 0.09 -3.31
C ALA A 93 -39.77 -0.21 -3.88
N ASP A 94 -40.81 0.28 -3.23
CA ASP A 94 -42.20 0.01 -3.59
C ASP A 94 -42.91 1.29 -4.02
N ASN A 95 -43.93 1.14 -4.87
CA ASN A 95 -44.82 2.21 -5.30
C ASN A 95 -44.09 3.41 -5.96
N ILE A 96 -43.01 3.15 -6.70
CA ILE A 96 -42.26 4.20 -7.40
C ILE A 96 -43.09 4.69 -8.59
N THR A 97 -43.31 6.01 -8.70
CA THR A 97 -44.08 6.59 -9.80
C THR A 97 -43.21 6.78 -11.05
N SER A 98 -43.66 6.28 -12.21
CA SER A 98 -42.96 6.49 -13.49
C SER A 98 -43.19 7.91 -14.03
N LEU A 99 -42.17 8.47 -14.70
CA LEU A 99 -42.23 9.77 -15.38
C LEU A 99 -42.70 9.68 -16.84
N GLY A 100 -42.90 8.48 -17.40
CA GLY A 100 -43.23 8.32 -18.83
C GLY A 100 -43.30 6.87 -19.33
N THR A 101 -43.42 6.72 -20.64
CA THR A 101 -43.87 5.46 -21.30
C THR A 101 -42.77 4.41 -21.53
N GLU A 102 -41.48 4.76 -21.52
CA GLU A 102 -40.37 3.82 -21.84
C GLU A 102 -39.11 3.97 -20.98
N ASP A 103 -38.89 5.14 -20.36
CA ASP A 103 -37.78 5.42 -19.45
C ASP A 103 -38.29 5.66 -18.03
N PHE A 104 -37.47 5.27 -17.04
CA PHE A 104 -37.74 5.55 -15.65
C PHE A 104 -36.56 6.21 -14.97
N GLU A 105 -36.89 7.05 -14.00
CA GLU A 105 -35.96 7.62 -13.05
C GLU A 105 -36.52 7.37 -11.66
N MET A 106 -35.73 6.71 -10.83
CA MET A 106 -36.04 6.48 -9.45
C MET A 106 -35.34 7.57 -8.61
N PRO A 107 -36.11 8.38 -7.85
CA PRO A 107 -35.53 9.42 -7.01
C PRO A 107 -34.59 8.86 -5.96
N MET A 108 -33.65 9.72 -5.54
CA MET A 108 -32.68 9.38 -4.51
C MET A 108 -33.35 9.11 -3.15
N GLY A 109 -32.88 8.08 -2.43
CA GLY A 109 -33.40 7.75 -1.09
C GLY A 109 -34.67 6.91 -1.09
N THR A 110 -35.07 6.39 -2.26
CA THR A 110 -36.27 5.55 -2.40
C THR A 110 -36.00 4.08 -2.03
N LEU A 111 -34.77 3.59 -2.23
CA LEU A 111 -34.40 2.21 -1.89
C LEU A 111 -34.24 2.03 -0.39
N THR A 112 -34.78 0.92 0.11
CA THR A 112 -34.67 0.45 1.48
C THR A 112 -33.72 -0.75 1.53
N LEU A 113 -32.78 -0.72 2.47
CA LEU A 113 -31.89 -1.83 2.79
C LEU A 113 -32.62 -2.78 3.75
N ASN A 114 -33.04 -3.95 3.24
CA ASN A 114 -33.80 -4.93 4.01
C ASN A 114 -32.92 -5.77 4.94
N ILE A 115 -31.66 -5.92 4.56
CA ILE A 115 -30.65 -6.68 5.32
C ILE A 115 -29.54 -5.69 5.71
N PRO A 116 -29.79 -4.76 6.65
CA PRO A 116 -28.77 -3.83 7.12
C PRO A 116 -27.73 -4.59 7.95
N PRO A 117 -26.43 -4.36 7.73
CA PRO A 117 -25.42 -5.04 8.52
C PRO A 117 -25.40 -4.47 9.95
N THR A 118 -25.27 -5.35 10.93
CA THR A 118 -25.17 -4.97 12.36
C THR A 118 -23.75 -4.59 12.78
N PHE A 119 -22.78 -4.94 11.94
CA PHE A 119 -21.35 -4.68 12.09
C PHE A 119 -20.81 -4.02 10.81
N PRO A 120 -19.74 -3.20 10.85
CA PRO A 120 -19.13 -2.67 9.64
C PRO A 120 -18.84 -3.75 8.59
N ALA A 121 -19.30 -3.56 7.36
CA ALA A 121 -19.29 -4.62 6.35
C ALA A 121 -19.28 -4.08 4.91
N ARG A 122 -18.98 -4.96 3.95
CA ARG A 122 -18.98 -4.69 2.51
C ARG A 122 -19.99 -5.54 1.77
N TYR A 123 -20.76 -4.88 0.92
CA TYR A 123 -21.75 -5.49 0.04
C TYR A 123 -21.25 -5.27 -1.37
N VAL A 124 -20.61 -6.31 -1.92
CA VAL A 124 -19.85 -6.19 -3.15
C VAL A 124 -20.02 -7.39 -4.06
N GLY A 125 -20.15 -7.13 -5.36
CA GLY A 125 -20.22 -8.14 -6.40
C GLY A 125 -21.14 -7.76 -7.55
N ASP A 126 -21.56 -8.76 -8.31
CA ASP A 126 -22.55 -8.62 -9.38
C ASP A 126 -23.95 -8.45 -8.79
N TRP A 127 -24.48 -7.23 -8.85
CA TRP A 127 -25.85 -6.95 -8.45
C TRP A 127 -26.83 -7.34 -9.56
N VAL A 128 -27.87 -8.05 -9.15
CA VAL A 128 -29.00 -8.46 -9.97
C VAL A 128 -30.21 -7.62 -9.55
N TRP A 129 -30.85 -7.00 -10.53
CA TRP A 129 -31.99 -6.11 -10.32
C TRP A 129 -33.24 -6.73 -10.92
N GLN A 130 -34.38 -6.52 -10.27
CA GLN A 130 -35.68 -6.93 -10.79
C GLN A 130 -36.69 -5.81 -10.61
N ILE A 131 -37.65 -5.74 -11.52
CA ILE A 131 -38.74 -4.77 -11.51
C ILE A 131 -40.09 -5.47 -11.66
N SER A 132 -41.13 -4.95 -11.02
CA SER A 132 -42.50 -5.46 -11.16
C SER A 132 -43.52 -4.33 -11.13
N GLY A 133 -44.56 -4.41 -11.96
CA GLY A 133 -45.79 -3.65 -11.76
C GLY A 133 -46.65 -4.27 -10.64
N PRO A 134 -47.75 -3.61 -10.20
CA PRO A 134 -48.61 -4.06 -9.11
C PRO A 134 -49.19 -5.47 -9.32
N ASP A 135 -49.49 -5.83 -10.57
CA ASP A 135 -50.10 -7.11 -10.95
C ASP A 135 -49.24 -7.94 -11.92
N GLN A 136 -47.95 -7.61 -12.04
CA GLN A 136 -47.05 -8.27 -12.99
C GLN A 136 -46.07 -9.22 -12.30
N LYS A 137 -45.47 -10.11 -13.09
CA LYS A 137 -44.36 -10.94 -12.62
C LYS A 137 -43.07 -10.12 -12.59
N TRP A 138 -42.21 -10.42 -11.62
CA TRP A 138 -40.86 -9.86 -11.55
C TRP A 138 -40.07 -10.11 -12.84
N THR A 139 -39.53 -9.04 -13.40
CA THR A 139 -38.69 -9.05 -14.59
C THR A 139 -37.26 -8.73 -14.19
N SER A 140 -36.31 -9.62 -14.50
CA SER A 140 -34.89 -9.39 -14.22
C SER A 140 -34.24 -8.44 -15.22
N CYS A 141 -33.29 -7.64 -14.71
CA CYS A 141 -32.45 -6.77 -15.53
C CYS A 141 -31.51 -7.63 -16.35
N THR A 142 -31.36 -7.30 -17.64
CA THR A 142 -30.41 -8.00 -18.52
C THR A 142 -28.96 -7.64 -18.22
N THR A 143 -28.72 -6.50 -17.58
CA THR A 143 -27.40 -5.99 -17.28
C THR A 143 -27.07 -6.21 -15.80
N LYS A 144 -25.96 -6.91 -15.55
CA LYS A 144 -25.37 -7.00 -14.22
C LYS A 144 -24.63 -5.71 -13.89
N THR A 145 -24.71 -5.27 -12.63
CA THR A 145 -23.99 -4.06 -12.20
C THR A 145 -22.99 -4.41 -11.11
N LEU A 146 -21.68 -4.22 -11.37
CA LEU A 146 -20.65 -4.41 -10.36
C LEU A 146 -20.61 -3.20 -9.42
N LEU A 147 -21.10 -3.37 -8.19
CA LEU A 147 -21.19 -2.30 -7.18
C LEU A 147 -20.49 -2.73 -5.90
N GLU A 148 -19.97 -1.75 -5.18
CA GLU A 148 -19.34 -1.91 -3.86
C GLU A 148 -19.91 -0.88 -2.90
N PHE A 149 -20.67 -1.35 -1.92
CA PHE A 149 -21.17 -0.54 -0.82
C PHE A 149 -20.44 -0.93 0.45
N THR A 150 -19.93 0.06 1.17
CA THR A 150 -19.36 -0.13 2.49
C THR A 150 -20.27 0.49 3.52
N PHE A 151 -20.48 -0.20 4.63
CA PHE A 151 -21.29 0.26 5.74
C PHE A 151 -20.41 0.37 6.98
N VAL A 152 -20.44 1.54 7.61
CA VAL A 152 -19.69 1.85 8.84
C VAL A 152 -20.60 2.56 9.84
N LYS A 153 -20.24 2.59 11.13
CA LYS A 153 -21.05 3.29 12.15
C LYS A 153 -20.79 4.79 12.18
N PHE A 154 -19.55 5.20 11.94
CA PHE A 154 -19.11 6.59 11.99
C PHE A 154 -18.20 6.96 10.82
N GLY A 155 -17.76 8.22 10.76
CA GLY A 155 -16.82 8.70 9.76
C GLY A 155 -15.36 8.32 10.06
N PRO A 156 -14.45 8.56 9.09
CA PRO A 156 -13.05 8.12 9.14
C PRO A 156 -12.35 8.49 10.45
N PRO A 157 -11.46 7.62 10.99
CA PRO A 157 -10.59 7.95 12.11
C PRO A 157 -9.86 9.28 11.90
N ARG A 158 -9.80 10.11 12.94
CA ARG A 158 -9.26 11.49 12.88
C ARG A 158 -8.08 11.73 13.83
N GLY A 159 -7.43 10.67 14.28
CA GLY A 159 -6.32 10.80 15.22
C GLY A 159 -6.78 11.19 16.64
N PRO A 160 -5.93 11.88 17.42
CA PRO A 160 -4.75 12.60 16.96
C PRO A 160 -3.57 11.67 16.64
N ILE A 161 -2.90 11.92 15.51
CA ILE A 161 -1.63 11.24 15.19
C ILE A 161 -0.60 11.67 16.25
N GLN A 162 -0.50 12.98 16.53
CA GLN A 162 0.31 13.54 17.61
C GLN A 162 -0.60 14.05 18.74
N PRO A 163 -0.79 13.29 19.82
CA PRO A 163 -1.52 13.80 20.98
C PRO A 163 -0.76 14.97 21.61
N GLY A 164 -1.48 16.03 21.97
CA GLY A 164 -0.89 17.22 22.60
C GLY A 164 -0.49 17.03 24.07
N ASN A 165 -0.78 15.87 24.66
CA ASN A 165 -0.43 15.56 26.04
C ASN A 165 -0.22 14.05 26.26
N ALA A 166 0.41 13.76 27.41
CA ALA A 166 0.72 12.44 27.94
C ALA A 166 -0.43 11.43 27.98
N THR A 167 -1.60 11.91 28.35
CA THR A 167 -2.76 11.09 28.70
C THR A 167 -3.62 10.73 27.49
N THR A 168 -3.46 11.45 26.38
CA THR A 168 -4.18 11.18 25.14
C THR A 168 -3.38 10.16 24.31
N PRO A 169 -3.95 8.99 24.00
CA PRO A 169 -3.28 8.02 23.14
C PRO A 169 -3.21 8.54 21.69
N ALA A 170 -2.11 8.25 21.01
CA ALA A 170 -2.00 8.44 19.57
C ALA A 170 -2.95 7.49 18.84
N ARG A 171 -3.58 7.95 17.76
CA ARG A 171 -4.57 7.20 16.98
C ARG A 171 -4.31 7.34 15.48
N PRO A 172 -4.68 6.32 14.68
CA PRO A 172 -4.76 6.47 13.24
C PRO A 172 -5.64 7.66 12.83
N ASP A 173 -5.16 8.39 11.83
CA ASP A 173 -5.87 9.48 11.16
C ASP A 173 -5.86 9.18 9.68
N PHE A 174 -7.04 9.20 9.07
CA PHE A 174 -7.23 8.95 7.65
C PHE A 174 -7.47 10.23 6.85
N GLY A 175 -7.20 11.41 7.41
CA GLY A 175 -7.30 12.68 6.69
C GLY A 175 -8.73 13.05 6.27
N GLY A 176 -9.73 12.51 6.98
CA GLY A 176 -11.15 12.79 6.71
C GLY A 176 -11.80 11.93 5.62
N GLU A 177 -11.13 10.89 5.13
CA GLU A 177 -11.66 9.98 4.12
C GLU A 177 -11.25 8.52 4.37
N TYR A 178 -12.08 7.55 3.99
CA TYR A 178 -11.69 6.14 4.13
C TYR A 178 -10.89 5.67 2.90
N PRO A 179 -9.73 5.01 3.09
CA PRO A 179 -9.06 4.29 2.02
C PRO A 179 -9.79 2.96 1.73
N VAL A 180 -10.28 2.78 0.50
CA VAL A 180 -11.03 1.56 0.13
C VAL A 180 -10.24 0.28 0.35
N ASP A 181 -8.91 0.35 0.22
CA ASP A 181 -8.06 -0.82 0.36
C ASP A 181 -8.08 -1.41 1.78
N ILE A 182 -8.25 -0.58 2.83
CA ILE A 182 -8.42 -1.05 4.21
C ILE A 182 -9.74 -1.79 4.37
N PHE A 183 -10.83 -1.25 3.80
CA PHE A 183 -12.11 -1.94 3.78
C PHE A 183 -12.02 -3.26 3.02
N ARG A 184 -11.33 -3.26 1.88
CA ARG A 184 -11.16 -4.45 1.06
C ARG A 184 -10.40 -5.56 1.76
N LEU A 185 -9.40 -5.18 2.55
CA LEU A 185 -8.62 -6.10 3.36
C LEU A 185 -9.42 -6.66 4.52
N PHE A 186 -10.07 -5.80 5.33
CA PHE A 186 -10.48 -6.19 6.68
C PHE A 186 -11.98 -6.22 6.92
N LEU A 187 -12.81 -5.55 6.12
CA LEU A 187 -14.26 -5.61 6.37
C LEU A 187 -14.86 -6.92 5.84
N PRO A 188 -15.74 -7.55 6.63
CA PRO A 188 -16.43 -8.76 6.19
C PRO A 188 -17.28 -8.48 4.95
N LYS A 189 -17.32 -9.44 4.03
CA LYS A 189 -18.09 -9.40 2.80
C LYS A 189 -19.42 -10.14 2.97
N PHE A 190 -20.51 -9.55 2.49
CA PHE A 190 -21.81 -10.23 2.41
C PHE A 190 -21.72 -11.56 1.62
N PRO A 191 -22.34 -12.67 2.06
CA PRO A 191 -23.28 -12.79 3.20
C PRO A 191 -22.63 -12.96 4.57
N HIS A 192 -21.31 -13.02 4.69
CA HIS A 192 -20.58 -13.18 5.96
C HIS A 192 -20.44 -11.87 6.77
N HIS A 193 -21.41 -10.96 6.60
CA HIS A 193 -21.43 -9.61 7.18
C HIS A 193 -21.74 -9.59 8.69
N GLU A 194 -22.35 -10.66 9.22
CA GLU A 194 -22.56 -10.85 10.65
C GLU A 194 -21.32 -11.53 11.24
N ILE A 195 -20.50 -10.75 11.93
CA ILE A 195 -19.33 -11.24 12.64
C ILE A 195 -19.38 -10.72 14.08
N SER A 196 -19.07 -11.61 15.03
CA SER A 196 -18.94 -11.18 16.42
C SER A 196 -17.66 -10.37 16.61
N PRO A 197 -17.59 -9.45 17.59
CA PRO A 197 -16.38 -8.70 17.83
C PRO A 197 -15.12 -9.57 18.08
N PRO A 198 -15.18 -10.70 18.83
CA PRO A 198 -14.04 -11.62 18.93
C PRO A 198 -13.68 -12.30 17.61
N ASP A 199 -14.67 -12.73 16.83
CA ASP A 199 -14.42 -13.37 15.53
C ASP A 199 -13.76 -12.40 14.55
N TYR A 200 -14.06 -11.10 14.64
CA TYR A 200 -13.41 -10.07 13.84
C TYR A 200 -11.92 -9.94 14.14
N LEU A 201 -11.52 -10.01 15.41
CA LEU A 201 -10.09 -9.98 15.79
C LEU A 201 -9.35 -11.19 15.21
N LYS A 202 -9.96 -12.37 15.29
CA LYS A 202 -9.43 -13.60 14.70
C LYS A 202 -9.33 -13.52 13.18
N GLN A 203 -10.41 -13.13 12.52
CA GLN A 203 -10.42 -12.92 11.07
C GLN A 203 -9.33 -11.92 10.64
N THR A 204 -9.14 -10.84 11.41
CA THR A 204 -8.11 -9.84 11.13
C THR A 204 -6.71 -10.45 11.18
N MET A 205 -6.37 -11.20 12.24
CA MET A 205 -5.07 -11.85 12.33
C MET A 205 -4.89 -12.93 11.28
N ASP A 206 -5.93 -13.70 10.98
CA ASP A 206 -5.92 -14.69 9.90
C ASP A 206 -5.65 -14.03 8.54
N ILE A 207 -6.28 -12.89 8.24
CA ILE A 207 -6.03 -12.12 7.03
C ILE A 207 -4.56 -11.70 6.97
N ILE A 208 -4.02 -11.08 8.02
CA ILE A 208 -2.64 -10.60 8.06
C ILE A 208 -1.66 -11.76 7.91
N TRP A 209 -1.83 -12.83 8.68
CA TRP A 209 -0.98 -14.01 8.61
C TRP A 209 -1.00 -14.68 7.23
N ASN A 210 -2.19 -14.76 6.62
CA ASN A 210 -2.36 -15.34 5.28
C ASN A 210 -1.72 -14.52 4.17
N LEU A 211 -1.38 -13.24 4.39
CA LEU A 211 -0.59 -12.47 3.43
C LEU A 211 0.77 -13.13 3.12
N GLY A 212 1.31 -13.91 4.07
CA GLY A 212 2.53 -14.67 3.84
C GLY A 212 2.34 -16.07 3.26
N GLN A 213 1.09 -16.55 3.17
CA GLN A 213 0.78 -17.88 2.66
C GLN A 213 0.14 -17.85 1.28
N ASN A 214 -0.72 -16.87 1.04
CA ASN A 214 -1.56 -16.78 -0.15
C ASN A 214 -1.55 -15.37 -0.72
N THR A 215 -1.62 -15.25 -2.05
CA THR A 215 -1.85 -13.96 -2.70
C THR A 215 -3.28 -13.52 -2.38
N ASN A 216 -3.43 -12.37 -1.74
CA ASN A 216 -4.73 -11.86 -1.35
C ASN A 216 -5.35 -11.08 -2.53
N PRO A 217 -6.49 -11.51 -3.10
CA PRO A 217 -7.11 -10.86 -4.26
C PRO A 217 -7.62 -9.44 -3.96
N ASN A 218 -7.75 -9.08 -2.69
CA ASN A 218 -8.20 -7.76 -2.26
C ASN A 218 -7.08 -6.70 -2.32
N ILE A 219 -5.82 -7.10 -2.52
CA ILE A 219 -4.70 -6.19 -2.76
C ILE A 219 -4.12 -6.38 -4.16
N ALA A 220 -3.47 -5.35 -4.69
CA ALA A 220 -2.82 -5.44 -6.01
C ALA A 220 -1.49 -6.21 -5.94
N ALA A 221 -0.98 -6.47 -4.73
CA ALA A 221 0.21 -7.25 -4.50
C ALA A 221 0.03 -8.65 -5.08
N SER A 222 0.84 -8.96 -6.08
CA SER A 222 0.82 -10.28 -6.71
C SER A 222 1.63 -11.30 -5.90
N ARG A 223 2.26 -10.90 -4.78
CA ARG A 223 3.24 -11.68 -4.01
C ARG A 223 2.88 -11.92 -2.57
N LEU A 224 3.48 -12.99 -2.04
CA LEU A 224 3.44 -13.31 -0.62
C LEU A 224 4.39 -12.39 0.13
N PHE A 225 3.98 -12.00 1.33
CA PHE A 225 4.82 -11.24 2.25
C PHE A 225 5.61 -12.19 3.15
N GLN A 226 6.82 -11.83 3.50
CA GLN A 226 7.71 -12.62 4.35
C GLN A 226 8.21 -11.78 5.50
N TYR A 227 8.51 -12.41 6.64
CA TYR A 227 9.16 -11.70 7.72
C TYR A 227 10.54 -11.18 7.27
N GLU A 228 10.87 -9.92 7.56
CA GLU A 228 12.20 -9.34 7.35
C GLU A 228 13.15 -9.89 8.41
N THR A 229 14.16 -10.64 7.97
CA THR A 229 14.99 -11.49 8.84
C THR A 229 16.46 -11.05 8.86
N ILE A 230 16.78 -9.93 8.22
CA ILE A 230 18.17 -9.47 8.04
C ILE A 230 18.43 -8.20 8.84
N ARG A 231 17.59 -7.18 8.65
CA ARG A 231 17.78 -5.83 9.21
C ARG A 231 16.81 -5.50 10.33
N GLY A 232 15.69 -6.21 10.43
CA GLY A 232 14.58 -5.88 11.32
C GLY A 232 13.96 -4.51 11.04
N ALA A 233 14.19 -3.93 9.86
CA ALA A 233 13.73 -2.59 9.51
C ALA A 233 12.31 -2.63 8.90
N PRO A 234 11.45 -1.65 9.22
CA PRO A 234 10.11 -1.59 8.63
C PRO A 234 10.19 -1.21 7.15
N ALA A 235 9.31 -1.80 6.34
CA ALA A 235 9.23 -1.50 4.90
C ALA A 235 8.12 -0.49 4.57
N TYR A 236 7.09 -0.41 5.42
CA TYR A 236 5.87 0.33 5.13
C TYR A 236 5.50 1.35 6.20
N ILE A 237 6.21 1.39 7.32
CA ILE A 237 6.03 2.42 8.34
C ILE A 237 7.31 3.23 8.55
N ASP A 238 7.17 4.54 8.78
CA ASP A 238 8.31 5.48 8.82
C ASP A 238 9.36 5.14 9.91
N SER A 239 8.96 4.44 10.98
CA SER A 239 9.87 4.05 12.06
C SER A 239 9.35 2.86 12.89
N GLY A 240 10.26 2.25 13.65
CA GLY A 240 9.91 1.20 14.62
C GLY A 240 9.08 1.66 15.82
N TYR A 241 8.92 2.97 16.02
CA TYR A 241 8.08 3.53 17.09
C TYR A 241 6.67 3.89 16.61
N GLY A 242 6.29 3.47 15.40
CA GLY A 242 5.12 3.98 14.70
C GLY A 242 5.52 5.01 13.64
N GLY A 243 4.55 5.53 12.91
CA GLY A 243 4.80 6.40 11.77
C GLY A 243 3.64 6.40 10.77
N THR A 244 3.80 7.16 9.71
CA THR A 244 2.90 7.05 8.58
C THR A 244 2.96 5.64 8.01
N PHE A 245 1.82 4.97 7.88
CA PHE A 245 1.75 3.71 7.15
C PHE A 245 1.53 3.96 5.67
N GLN A 246 2.47 3.50 4.85
CA GLN A 246 2.51 3.65 3.40
C GLN A 246 1.58 2.61 2.74
N LEU A 247 0.27 2.74 2.99
CA LEU A 247 -0.75 1.78 2.57
C LEU A 247 -0.70 1.45 1.09
N ARG A 248 -0.44 2.44 0.23
CA ARG A 248 -0.39 2.22 -1.22
C ARG A 248 0.78 1.37 -1.66
N ARG A 249 1.97 1.62 -1.09
CA ARG A 249 3.14 0.78 -1.31
C ARG A 249 2.87 -0.65 -0.85
N PHE A 250 2.20 -0.80 0.29
CA PHE A 250 1.81 -2.10 0.83
C PHE A 250 0.81 -2.83 -0.09
N VAL A 251 -0.26 -2.16 -0.50
CA VAL A 251 -1.29 -2.74 -1.38
C VAL A 251 -0.75 -3.09 -2.75
N SER A 252 0.20 -2.33 -3.30
CA SER A 252 0.92 -2.71 -4.52
C SER A 252 1.93 -3.83 -4.30
N GLY A 253 2.24 -4.15 -3.03
CA GLY A 253 3.30 -5.04 -2.62
C GLY A 253 4.63 -4.55 -3.18
N LEU A 254 5.05 -3.32 -2.86
CA LEU A 254 6.31 -2.71 -3.34
C LEU A 254 7.55 -3.35 -2.70
N PHE A 255 7.40 -3.85 -1.48
CA PHE A 255 8.32 -4.74 -0.77
C PHE A 255 7.65 -6.10 -0.52
N ASP A 256 8.43 -7.19 -0.53
CA ASP A 256 7.93 -8.53 -0.15
C ASP A 256 8.19 -8.85 1.31
N SER A 257 8.86 -7.96 2.05
CA SER A 257 9.13 -8.13 3.46
C SER A 257 8.23 -7.26 4.34
N LEU A 258 7.90 -7.79 5.52
CA LEU A 258 7.23 -7.11 6.62
C LEU A 258 8.01 -7.43 7.90
N ASN A 259 8.11 -6.49 8.82
CA ASN A 259 8.56 -6.81 10.18
C ASN A 259 7.44 -6.62 11.21
N CYS A 260 7.76 -6.77 12.50
CA CYS A 260 6.78 -6.63 13.58
C CYS A 260 6.13 -5.23 13.64
N TYR A 261 6.80 -4.17 13.17
CA TYR A 261 6.22 -2.83 13.10
C TYR A 261 5.19 -2.71 11.98
N ASP A 262 5.51 -3.21 10.78
CA ASP A 262 4.55 -3.22 9.67
C ASP A 262 3.30 -4.03 10.02
N LEU A 263 3.48 -5.17 10.69
CA LEU A 263 2.39 -6.06 11.12
C LEU A 263 1.53 -5.46 12.23
N ALA A 264 2.15 -4.82 13.22
CA ALA A 264 1.43 -4.06 14.24
C ALA A 264 0.65 -2.89 13.62
N ALA A 265 1.20 -2.22 12.61
CA ALA A 265 0.53 -1.11 11.94
C ALA A 265 -0.70 -1.61 11.17
N LEU A 266 -0.56 -2.70 10.41
CA LEU A 266 -1.68 -3.34 9.72
C LEU A 266 -2.78 -3.77 10.68
N SER A 267 -2.40 -4.33 11.82
CA SER A 267 -3.33 -4.71 12.88
C SER A 267 -4.08 -3.48 13.39
N GLN A 268 -3.38 -2.40 13.71
CA GLN A 268 -4.04 -1.18 14.20
C GLN A 268 -4.98 -0.56 13.17
N LEU A 269 -4.60 -0.55 11.89
CA LEU A 269 -5.44 -0.06 10.80
C LEU A 269 -6.73 -0.86 10.66
N ALA A 270 -6.65 -2.19 10.80
CA ALA A 270 -7.83 -3.04 10.79
C ALA A 270 -8.75 -2.77 11.98
N ILE A 271 -8.19 -2.54 13.17
CA ILE A 271 -9.02 -2.32 14.36
C ILE A 271 -9.67 -0.93 14.36
N CYS A 272 -8.96 0.11 13.91
CA CYS A 272 -9.42 1.49 14.02
C CYS A 272 -10.63 1.84 13.14
N ILE A 273 -10.93 1.05 12.10
CA ILE A 273 -12.12 1.23 11.28
C ILE A 273 -13.41 0.75 11.95
N ILE A 274 -13.30 0.05 13.09
CA ILE A 274 -14.45 -0.41 13.87
C ILE A 274 -14.72 0.63 14.97
N GLN A 275 -15.59 1.59 14.65
CA GLN A 275 -16.00 2.68 15.52
C GLN A 275 -17.43 2.48 16.04
N ASP A 276 -17.75 3.11 17.16
CA ASP A 276 -19.11 3.19 17.71
C ASP A 276 -19.92 4.32 17.03
N GLU A 277 -21.07 4.68 17.59
CA GLU A 277 -21.94 5.74 17.04
C GLU A 277 -21.39 7.17 17.28
N ASN A 278 -20.44 7.32 18.19
CA ASN A 278 -19.79 8.59 18.53
C ASN A 278 -18.47 8.79 17.77
N GLY A 279 -18.00 7.76 17.09
CA GLY A 279 -16.71 7.75 16.40
C GLY A 279 -15.55 7.25 17.25
N ASP A 280 -15.83 6.77 18.46
CA ASP A 280 -14.83 6.17 19.32
C ASP A 280 -14.50 4.76 18.82
N GLU A 281 -13.22 4.41 18.85
CA GLU A 281 -12.76 3.08 18.46
C GLU A 281 -13.26 2.03 19.45
N VAL A 282 -14.05 1.06 18.98
CA VAL A 282 -14.71 0.04 19.83
C VAL A 282 -13.71 -0.75 20.66
N TYR A 283 -12.57 -1.06 20.06
CA TYR A 283 -11.53 -1.89 20.65
C TYR A 283 -10.41 -1.10 21.31
N ASP A 284 -10.43 0.25 21.27
CA ASP A 284 -9.40 1.09 21.90
C ASP A 284 -7.97 0.57 21.63
N SER A 285 -7.56 0.37 20.37
CA SER A 285 -6.25 -0.23 20.04
C SER A 285 -5.08 0.57 20.61
N LYS A 286 -4.03 -0.11 21.06
CA LYS A 286 -2.82 0.52 21.61
C LYS A 286 -1.59 -0.11 21.00
N TRP A 287 -0.77 0.70 20.36
CA TRP A 287 0.55 0.27 19.94
C TRP A 287 1.43 0.02 21.16
N VAL A 288 2.05 -1.14 21.19
CA VAL A 288 3.01 -1.50 22.23
C VAL A 288 4.33 -1.82 21.58
N ILE A 289 5.39 -1.22 22.12
CA ILE A 289 6.75 -1.60 21.78
C ILE A 289 7.43 -2.17 23.01
N CYS A 290 8.12 -3.28 22.81
CA CYS A 290 9.18 -3.73 23.69
C CYS A 290 10.50 -3.28 23.06
N HIS A 291 11.19 -2.35 23.72
CA HIS A 291 12.48 -1.81 23.26
C HIS A 291 13.42 -1.64 24.45
N PRO A 292 14.74 -1.80 24.26
CA PRO A 292 15.72 -1.46 25.29
C PRO A 292 15.62 0.02 25.67
N VAL A 293 15.21 0.29 26.92
CA VAL A 293 15.03 1.66 27.43
C VAL A 293 16.34 2.34 27.80
N ASP A 294 17.37 1.55 28.13
CA ASP A 294 18.70 2.07 28.46
C ASP A 294 19.66 1.79 27.29
N PRO A 295 20.16 2.82 26.59
CA PRO A 295 21.20 2.67 25.57
C PRO A 295 22.49 2.03 26.12
N GLN A 296 22.74 2.15 27.42
CA GLN A 296 23.93 1.65 28.11
C GLN A 296 23.74 0.22 28.66
N ASN A 297 22.51 -0.20 28.96
CA ASN A 297 22.15 -1.57 29.34
C ASN A 297 20.88 -2.05 28.62
N PRO A 298 20.99 -2.32 27.32
CA PRO A 298 19.81 -2.61 26.53
C PRO A 298 19.23 -3.98 26.91
N ILE A 299 18.00 -3.99 27.45
CA ILE A 299 17.25 -5.21 27.77
C ILE A 299 16.44 -5.61 26.52
N PRO A 300 16.74 -6.74 25.87
CA PRO A 300 16.03 -7.20 24.67
C PRO A 300 14.62 -7.69 25.01
N TYR A 301 13.73 -7.77 24.01
CA TYR A 301 12.48 -8.54 24.13
C TYR A 301 12.77 -10.00 24.54
N GLY A 302 13.84 -10.56 23.99
CA GLY A 302 14.37 -11.87 24.36
C GLY A 302 14.34 -12.84 23.19
N PHE A 303 14.36 -14.12 23.52
CA PHE A 303 14.30 -15.19 22.53
C PHE A 303 12.86 -15.66 22.34
N ILE A 304 12.52 -16.10 21.13
CA ILE A 304 11.18 -16.65 20.83
C ILE A 304 11.21 -18.17 20.89
N PRO A 305 10.19 -18.81 21.48
CA PRO A 305 10.08 -20.27 21.43
C PRO A 305 9.89 -20.76 19.98
N ASP A 306 9.99 -22.06 19.80
CA ASP A 306 9.87 -22.69 18.48
C ASP A 306 8.50 -22.41 17.85
N GLY A 307 8.53 -21.98 16.59
CA GLY A 307 7.32 -21.71 15.84
C GLY A 307 7.57 -20.93 14.54
N PRO A 308 6.63 -20.96 13.58
CA PRO A 308 6.83 -20.26 12.31
C PRO A 308 6.73 -18.72 12.46
N LEU A 309 7.42 -18.01 11.58
CA LEU A 309 7.23 -16.57 11.34
C LEU A 309 6.30 -16.36 10.15
N ILE A 310 5.70 -15.17 10.03
CA ILE A 310 4.87 -14.83 8.87
C ILE A 310 5.65 -15.02 7.56
N GLY A 311 5.01 -15.66 6.59
CA GLY A 311 5.62 -15.98 5.28
C GLY A 311 6.70 -17.05 5.31
N TRP A 312 6.93 -17.67 6.47
CA TRP A 312 7.86 -18.78 6.68
C TRP A 312 7.18 -20.03 7.29
N PRO A 313 5.95 -20.43 6.87
CA PRO A 313 5.24 -21.55 7.49
C PRO A 313 5.97 -22.91 7.35
N GLN A 314 6.83 -23.05 6.34
CA GLN A 314 7.65 -24.24 6.10
C GLN A 314 8.78 -24.44 7.13
N TYR A 315 8.97 -23.49 8.06
CA TYR A 315 9.95 -23.56 9.14
C TYR A 315 9.25 -23.55 10.51
N PRO A 316 8.51 -24.61 10.85
CA PRO A 316 7.67 -24.66 12.06
C PRO A 316 8.46 -24.67 13.36
N ASN A 317 9.78 -24.88 13.30
CA ASN A 317 10.68 -24.90 14.44
C ASN A 317 11.58 -23.66 14.47
N CYS A 318 11.19 -22.55 13.82
CA CYS A 318 12.02 -21.34 13.86
C CYS A 318 12.04 -20.76 15.28
N ASN A 319 13.23 -20.49 15.82
CA ASN A 319 13.40 -19.84 17.13
C ASN A 319 14.51 -18.78 17.13
N SER A 320 14.97 -18.43 15.92
CA SER A 320 15.98 -17.41 15.65
C SER A 320 15.48 -16.54 14.49
N PRO A 321 14.77 -15.43 14.78
CA PRO A 321 14.07 -14.66 13.76
C PRO A 321 14.99 -13.85 12.86
N PHE A 322 16.19 -13.56 13.34
CA PHE A 322 17.25 -12.97 12.53
C PHE A 322 18.28 -14.02 12.19
N PHE A 323 18.50 -14.23 10.91
CA PHE A 323 19.49 -15.16 10.41
C PHE A 323 20.38 -14.42 9.42
N SER A 324 21.46 -13.83 9.93
CA SER A 324 22.44 -13.08 9.12
C SER A 324 23.02 -13.93 7.97
N GLN A 325 23.45 -13.28 6.88
CA GLN A 325 24.33 -13.86 5.84
C GLN A 325 23.76 -15.07 5.06
N ASN A 326 22.61 -14.94 4.39
CA ASN A 326 22.04 -15.97 3.50
C ASN A 326 21.78 -17.34 4.18
N ARG A 327 21.67 -17.38 5.51
CA ARG A 327 21.23 -18.61 6.19
C ARG A 327 19.73 -18.78 5.97
N LEU A 328 19.26 -20.03 5.94
CA LEU A 328 17.83 -20.28 5.98
C LEU A 328 17.32 -20.04 7.42
N PRO A 329 16.02 -19.78 7.61
CA PRO A 329 15.40 -19.94 8.92
C PRO A 329 15.77 -21.33 9.44
N HIS A 330 16.48 -21.37 10.55
CA HIS A 330 16.98 -22.61 11.14
C HIS A 330 16.57 -22.67 12.60
N TYR A 331 16.27 -23.88 13.03
CA TYR A 331 16.14 -24.20 14.44
C TYR A 331 17.54 -24.22 15.05
N ASN A 332 17.75 -23.39 16.06
CA ASN A 332 18.90 -23.53 16.95
C ASN A 332 18.48 -24.33 18.18
N ASP A 333 19.40 -25.08 18.79
CA ASP A 333 19.13 -25.62 20.14
C ASP A 333 18.71 -24.44 21.04
N PRO A 334 17.69 -24.57 21.91
CA PRO A 334 17.25 -23.47 22.78
C PRO A 334 18.38 -22.87 23.62
N ASN A 335 19.43 -23.65 23.92
CA ASN A 335 20.62 -23.23 24.66
C ASN A 335 21.80 -22.84 23.76
N ASP A 336 21.63 -22.82 22.43
CA ASP A 336 22.70 -22.47 21.49
C ASP A 336 23.11 -21.00 21.66
N PRO A 337 24.38 -20.71 21.97
CA PRO A 337 24.86 -19.34 22.14
C PRO A 337 24.82 -18.51 20.85
N SER A 338 24.66 -19.14 19.67
CA SER A 338 24.56 -18.48 18.38
C SER A 338 23.15 -18.03 18.02
N ARG A 339 22.14 -18.46 18.79
CA ARG A 339 20.74 -18.04 18.61
C ARG A 339 20.63 -16.52 18.69
N GLN A 340 19.88 -15.94 17.77
CA GLN A 340 19.65 -14.49 17.75
C GLN A 340 18.35 -14.16 18.50
N ARG A 341 18.41 -13.13 19.34
CA ARG A 341 17.27 -12.62 20.11
C ARG A 341 16.53 -11.52 19.34
N PHE A 342 15.24 -11.36 19.61
CA PHE A 342 14.55 -10.12 19.26
C PHE A 342 15.07 -8.99 20.15
N TRP A 343 15.74 -8.03 19.53
CA TRP A 343 16.18 -6.82 20.22
C TRP A 343 14.98 -5.97 20.61
N ASN A 344 14.04 -5.84 19.70
CA ASN A 344 12.81 -5.08 19.83
C ASN A 344 11.65 -5.91 19.27
N HIS A 345 10.44 -5.57 19.70
CA HIS A 345 9.22 -6.18 19.20
C HIS A 345 8.06 -5.18 19.30
N ALA A 346 7.12 -5.25 18.37
CA ALA A 346 5.91 -4.44 18.42
C ALA A 346 4.67 -5.26 18.12
N TRP A 347 3.57 -4.88 18.77
CA TRP A 347 2.25 -5.48 18.61
C TRP A 347 1.17 -4.47 18.94
N VAL A 348 -0.09 -4.86 18.77
CA VAL A 348 -1.25 -4.05 19.15
C VAL A 348 -1.98 -4.71 20.30
N GLU A 349 -2.45 -3.92 21.25
CA GLU A 349 -3.36 -4.38 22.29
C GLU A 349 -4.74 -3.76 22.16
N VAL A 350 -5.77 -4.56 22.33
CA VAL A 350 -7.17 -4.16 22.19
C VAL A 350 -7.96 -4.44 23.46
N THR A 351 -8.96 -3.62 23.73
CA THR A 351 -10.00 -3.92 24.73
C THR A 351 -11.04 -4.82 24.08
N ASN A 352 -11.06 -6.09 24.47
CA ASN A 352 -12.09 -7.04 24.09
C ASN A 352 -12.90 -7.44 25.33
N SER A 353 -14.21 -7.15 25.33
CA SER A 353 -15.11 -7.47 26.44
C SER A 353 -14.61 -6.97 27.80
N GLY A 354 -14.05 -5.75 27.83
CA GLY A 354 -13.50 -5.11 29.02
C GLY A 354 -12.08 -5.57 29.42
N ARG A 355 -11.49 -6.56 28.73
CA ARG A 355 -10.13 -7.04 28.98
C ARG A 355 -9.17 -6.56 27.89
N ARG A 356 -7.97 -6.13 28.29
CA ARG A 356 -6.86 -5.81 27.37
C ARG A 356 -6.19 -7.10 26.88
N THR A 357 -6.18 -7.33 25.57
CA THR A 357 -5.59 -8.53 24.96
C THR A 357 -4.69 -8.19 23.78
N VAL A 358 -3.83 -9.14 23.38
CA VAL A 358 -2.76 -8.93 22.38
C VAL A 358 -3.18 -9.40 20.98
N LEU A 359 -2.85 -8.59 19.98
CA LEU A 359 -2.86 -8.90 18.55
C LEU A 359 -1.43 -8.88 18.02
N ASP A 360 -0.93 -10.03 17.58
CA ASP A 360 0.41 -10.15 16.97
C ASP A 360 0.44 -11.24 15.91
N ALA A 361 0.80 -10.84 14.68
CA ALA A 361 0.94 -11.69 13.51
C ALA A 361 2.40 -11.98 13.14
N THR A 362 3.35 -11.70 14.02
CA THR A 362 4.79 -11.89 13.75
C THR A 362 5.21 -13.35 13.80
N HIS A 363 4.79 -14.05 14.86
CA HIS A 363 5.20 -15.41 15.22
C HIS A 363 4.00 -16.19 15.75
N CYS A 364 3.94 -17.48 15.42
CA CYS A 364 3.01 -18.42 16.03
C CYS A 364 3.81 -19.47 16.81
N LEU A 365 3.27 -20.01 17.89
CA LEU A 365 3.91 -21.12 18.60
C LEU A 365 3.77 -22.41 17.79
N GLN A 366 4.76 -23.29 17.83
CA GLN A 366 4.63 -24.61 17.20
C GLN A 366 3.42 -25.39 17.75
N SER A 367 3.13 -25.24 19.05
CA SER A 367 1.97 -25.86 19.72
C SER A 367 0.63 -25.19 19.38
N ASN A 368 0.66 -23.98 18.82
CA ASN A 368 -0.52 -23.24 18.38
C ASN A 368 -0.17 -22.44 17.12
N PRO A 369 -0.39 -23.00 15.92
CA PRO A 369 0.05 -22.41 14.65
C PRO A 369 -0.76 -21.17 14.23
N ASN A 370 -1.52 -20.57 15.15
CA ASN A 370 -2.33 -19.38 14.91
C ASN A 370 -1.69 -18.16 15.59
N PRO A 371 -1.75 -16.98 14.94
CA PRO A 371 -1.27 -15.73 15.52
C PRO A 371 -2.07 -15.37 16.79
N ALA A 372 -1.50 -14.51 17.64
CA ALA A 372 -2.22 -14.02 18.82
C ALA A 372 -3.37 -13.11 18.35
N ALA A 373 -4.62 -13.49 18.66
CA ALA A 373 -5.82 -12.87 18.09
C ALA A 373 -6.78 -12.34 19.16
N GLY A 374 -6.22 -11.83 20.25
CA GLY A 374 -6.97 -11.14 21.30
C GLY A 374 -7.51 -12.08 22.39
N GLU A 375 -6.95 -13.28 22.54
CA GLU A 375 -7.31 -14.24 23.59
C GLU A 375 -6.44 -14.15 24.85
N ASP A 376 -5.21 -13.69 24.74
CA ASP A 376 -4.27 -13.58 25.85
C ASP A 376 -4.07 -12.11 26.26
N ASP A 377 -4.03 -11.86 27.57
CA ASP A 377 -3.49 -10.59 28.06
C ASP A 377 -1.98 -10.52 27.84
N ARG A 378 -1.40 -9.33 28.00
CA ARG A 378 0.04 -9.10 27.81
C ARG A 378 0.92 -10.06 28.62
N SER A 379 0.60 -10.27 29.90
CA SER A 379 1.44 -11.09 30.79
C SER A 379 1.44 -12.54 30.34
N THR A 380 0.26 -13.06 29.97
CA THR A 380 0.07 -14.42 29.48
C THR A 380 0.72 -14.60 28.11
N TYR A 381 0.53 -13.64 27.21
CA TYR A 381 1.14 -13.62 25.89
C TYR A 381 2.67 -13.65 25.98
N LEU A 382 3.29 -12.80 26.79
CA LEU A 382 4.74 -12.76 26.93
C LEU A 382 5.31 -14.05 27.53
N LYS A 383 4.66 -14.59 28.56
CA LYS A 383 5.08 -15.87 29.16
C LYS A 383 5.08 -17.01 28.15
N LYS A 384 4.14 -16.98 27.20
CA LYS A 384 4.01 -17.98 26.13
C LYS A 384 4.96 -17.73 24.95
N ASN A 385 5.15 -16.47 24.54
CA ASN A 385 5.87 -16.08 23.32
C ASN A 385 7.30 -15.60 23.55
N THR A 386 7.81 -15.74 24.78
CA THR A 386 9.23 -15.59 25.08
C THR A 386 9.76 -16.88 25.70
N ASP A 387 10.95 -17.29 25.27
CA ASP A 387 11.61 -18.48 25.79
C ASP A 387 12.05 -18.24 27.25
N GLN A 388 11.37 -18.93 28.16
CA GLN A 388 11.61 -18.80 29.60
C GLN A 388 12.89 -19.52 30.06
N THR A 389 13.50 -20.36 29.22
CA THR A 389 14.72 -21.12 29.57
C THR A 389 15.98 -20.26 29.47
N MET A 390 15.94 -19.22 28.63
CA MET A 390 16.92 -18.15 28.56
C MET A 390 16.25 -16.83 28.95
N PRO A 391 15.85 -16.67 30.22
CA PRO A 391 15.16 -15.47 30.64
C PRO A 391 16.08 -14.27 30.34
N PRO A 392 15.54 -13.16 29.82
CA PRO A 392 16.32 -11.94 29.75
C PRO A 392 16.84 -11.65 31.17
N ASN A 393 18.10 -11.22 31.29
CA ASN A 393 18.74 -10.93 32.59
C ASN A 393 17.92 -9.93 33.46
N HIS A 394 16.93 -9.26 32.86
CA HIS A 394 15.96 -8.37 33.48
C HIS A 394 14.57 -8.52 32.80
N PRO A 395 13.45 -8.25 33.50
CA PRO A 395 12.12 -8.23 32.87
C PRO A 395 12.07 -7.17 31.75
N PRO A 396 11.42 -7.46 30.60
CA PRO A 396 11.32 -6.52 29.50
C PRO A 396 10.61 -5.23 29.95
N GLN A 397 11.17 -4.07 29.62
CA GLN A 397 10.48 -2.80 29.83
C GLN A 397 9.49 -2.56 28.71
N ILE A 398 8.21 -2.61 29.04
CA ILE A 398 7.12 -2.52 28.08
C ILE A 398 6.57 -1.11 28.13
N ARG A 399 6.68 -0.39 27.01
CA ARG A 399 6.06 0.92 26.86
C ARG A 399 4.82 0.76 25.99
N ALA A 400 3.65 0.88 26.63
CA ALA A 400 2.47 1.32 25.91
C ALA A 400 2.61 2.83 25.72
N PHE A 401 2.51 3.33 24.49
CA PHE A 401 2.71 4.75 24.24
C PHE A 401 1.55 5.58 24.80
N TYR A 402 1.79 6.09 26.02
CA TYR A 402 1.22 7.30 26.58
C TYR A 402 2.43 8.24 26.71
N GLN A 403 2.45 9.40 26.06
CA GLN A 403 3.61 10.31 26.12
C GLN A 403 4.02 10.50 27.60
N ASN A 404 5.28 10.29 27.98
CA ASN A 404 5.74 10.61 29.35
C ASN A 404 6.67 11.83 29.29
N PRO A 405 6.30 12.99 29.85
CA PRO A 405 7.08 14.22 29.72
C PRO A 405 8.28 14.34 30.69
N ASN A 406 8.48 13.40 31.63
CA ASN A 406 9.46 13.56 32.72
C ASN A 406 10.72 12.67 32.61
N VAL A 407 10.99 12.07 31.45
CA VAL A 407 12.28 11.40 31.21
C VAL A 407 13.03 12.19 30.14
N TRP A 408 14.26 12.59 30.46
CA TRP A 408 15.18 13.46 29.72
C TRP A 408 15.66 12.88 28.35
N ASP A 409 14.75 12.46 27.48
CA ASP A 409 15.04 12.13 26.07
C ASP A 409 14.30 13.09 25.13
N PRO A 410 14.88 13.46 23.96
CA PRO A 410 14.36 14.50 23.08
C PRO A 410 12.95 14.16 22.53
N PRO A 411 12.11 15.19 22.27
CA PRO A 411 10.68 15.02 22.15
C PRO A 411 10.27 14.65 20.72
N THR A 412 10.24 13.36 20.37
CA THR A 412 9.71 12.92 19.07
C THR A 412 9.32 11.42 19.09
N TYR A 413 8.27 11.08 19.84
CA TYR A 413 7.70 9.73 19.76
C TYR A 413 6.74 9.64 18.57
N ASN A 414 7.16 8.87 17.56
CA ASN A 414 6.53 8.70 16.25
C ASN A 414 5.16 8.01 16.32
N GLN A 415 4.35 8.27 15.30
CA GLN A 415 2.90 8.33 15.42
C GLN A 415 2.26 7.54 14.29
N ILE A 416 1.21 6.77 14.55
CA ILE A 416 0.59 5.97 13.47
C ILE A 416 -0.52 6.76 12.82
N GLY A 417 -0.34 7.08 11.53
CA GLY A 417 -1.33 7.76 10.71
C GLY A 417 -1.28 7.24 9.28
N VAL A 418 -2.36 7.38 8.52
CA VAL A 418 -2.33 7.19 7.06
C VAL A 418 -2.26 8.58 6.47
N THR A 419 -1.08 9.18 6.43
CA THR A 419 -0.93 10.59 6.03
C THR A 419 -0.73 10.79 4.54
N ASP A 420 -0.46 9.74 3.77
CA ASP A 420 -0.34 9.87 2.33
C ASP A 420 -0.97 8.72 1.54
N VAL A 421 -1.90 9.09 0.67
CA VAL A 421 -2.22 8.33 -0.54
C VAL A 421 -1.04 8.55 -1.49
N GLY A 422 0.09 7.91 -1.17
CA GLY A 422 1.24 7.91 -2.04
C GLY A 422 0.80 7.38 -3.39
N SER A 423 0.85 8.23 -4.42
CA SER A 423 0.77 7.74 -5.78
C SER A 423 1.98 6.85 -5.98
N VAL A 424 1.75 5.54 -6.09
CA VAL A 424 2.64 4.74 -6.93
C VAL A 424 2.59 5.43 -8.28
N PRO A 425 3.73 5.74 -8.95
CA PRO A 425 3.68 6.15 -10.35
C PRO A 425 2.74 5.18 -11.05
N ALA A 426 1.64 5.69 -11.60
CA ALA A 426 0.68 4.83 -12.28
C ALA A 426 1.50 4.00 -13.27
N LEU A 427 1.39 2.67 -13.19
CA LEU A 427 1.86 1.79 -14.26
C LEU A 427 1.18 2.33 -15.51
N SER A 428 1.93 3.06 -16.33
CA SER A 428 1.44 3.64 -17.58
C SER A 428 1.23 2.46 -18.51
N ARG A 429 0.10 1.78 -18.38
CA ARG A 429 -0.36 0.85 -19.40
C ARG A 429 -0.42 1.64 -20.70
N ALA A 430 0.38 1.20 -21.65
CA ALA A 430 0.48 1.69 -23.02
C ALA A 430 -0.77 2.45 -23.45
N TYR A 431 -0.74 3.79 -23.32
CA TYR A 431 -1.63 4.62 -24.10
C TYR A 431 -1.24 4.40 -25.54
N GLY A 432 -2.24 4.04 -26.36
CA GLY A 432 -2.06 3.60 -27.73
C GLY A 432 -1.13 4.51 -28.52
N ASN A 433 -0.33 3.87 -29.38
CA ASN A 433 0.54 4.45 -30.41
C ASN A 433 0.95 5.91 -30.15
N PRO A 434 2.20 6.18 -29.71
CA PRO A 434 2.65 7.56 -29.56
C PRO A 434 2.37 8.31 -30.87
N PRO A 435 1.82 9.54 -30.80
CA PRO A 435 1.73 10.36 -32.00
C PRO A 435 3.11 10.40 -32.64
N SER A 436 3.16 10.23 -33.96
CA SER A 436 4.38 10.13 -34.77
C SER A 436 5.15 11.47 -34.85
N THR A 437 5.32 12.13 -33.71
CA THR A 437 6.22 13.26 -33.56
C THR A 437 7.62 12.69 -33.48
N THR A 438 8.47 13.03 -34.46
CA THR A 438 9.92 12.83 -34.43
C THR A 438 10.44 13.04 -33.01
N GLU A 439 10.85 11.94 -32.38
CA GLU A 439 11.26 11.92 -30.99
C GLU A 439 12.47 12.84 -30.84
N TRP A 440 12.29 13.95 -30.12
CA TRP A 440 13.38 14.87 -29.87
C TRP A 440 14.45 14.15 -29.05
N VAL A 441 15.64 13.98 -29.62
CA VAL A 441 16.77 13.37 -28.93
C VAL A 441 17.40 14.43 -28.03
N PRO A 442 17.48 14.22 -26.70
CA PRO A 442 18.13 15.17 -25.81
C PRO A 442 19.59 15.37 -26.22
N THR A 443 20.04 16.62 -26.29
CA THR A 443 21.43 16.94 -26.64
C THR A 443 22.41 16.56 -25.53
N ARG A 444 21.91 16.36 -24.29
CA ARG A 444 22.67 15.87 -23.15
C ARG A 444 21.84 14.92 -22.28
N ILE A 445 22.47 13.89 -21.73
CA ILE A 445 21.88 12.93 -20.80
C ILE A 445 22.64 13.00 -19.47
N ASN A 446 21.95 12.68 -18.37
CA ASN A 446 22.58 12.65 -17.05
C ASN A 446 23.65 11.57 -16.97
N ASN A 447 24.81 11.94 -16.43
CA ASN A 447 25.85 11.01 -16.00
C ASN A 447 26.37 11.36 -14.60
N ALA A 448 25.65 12.22 -13.87
CA ALA A 448 26.03 12.63 -12.54
C ALA A 448 25.92 11.46 -11.57
N PRO A 449 26.87 11.29 -10.63
CA PRO A 449 26.71 10.37 -9.52
C PRO A 449 25.48 10.74 -8.67
N CYS A 450 24.48 9.88 -8.67
CA CYS A 450 23.23 9.99 -7.92
C CYS A 450 23.15 8.97 -6.76
N ASP A 451 24.24 8.25 -6.48
CA ASP A 451 24.34 7.41 -5.28
C ASP A 451 24.15 8.28 -4.00
N PRO A 452 23.64 7.70 -2.90
CA PRO A 452 23.33 8.47 -1.70
C PRO A 452 24.49 9.31 -1.17
N SER A 453 25.73 8.81 -1.24
CA SER A 453 26.91 9.54 -0.77
C SER A 453 27.22 10.76 -1.64
N SER A 454 27.00 10.66 -2.95
CA SER A 454 27.14 11.79 -3.86
C SER A 454 26.03 12.83 -3.65
N ILE A 455 24.77 12.41 -3.50
CA ILE A 455 23.67 13.35 -3.20
C ILE A 455 23.88 14.01 -1.83
N LEU A 456 24.35 13.27 -0.82
CA LEU A 456 24.69 13.85 0.48
C LEU A 456 25.72 14.97 0.35
N ARG A 457 26.79 14.78 -0.44
CA ARG A 457 27.79 15.84 -0.68
C ARG A 457 27.17 17.08 -1.32
N VAL A 458 26.25 16.90 -2.26
CA VAL A 458 25.52 18.01 -2.89
C VAL A 458 24.66 18.72 -1.86
N VAL A 459 23.90 17.99 -1.04
CA VAL A 459 23.06 18.55 0.02
C VAL A 459 23.92 19.25 1.08
N GLN A 460 25.08 18.68 1.44
CA GLN A 460 26.01 19.26 2.41
C GLN A 460 26.64 20.58 1.96
N SER A 461 26.68 20.85 0.65
CA SER A 461 27.10 22.16 0.14
C SER A 461 26.14 23.30 0.48
N ILE A 462 24.85 22.96 0.65
CA ILE A 462 23.80 23.89 1.08
C ILE A 462 23.62 23.83 2.60
N TRP A 463 23.73 22.62 3.14
CA TRP A 463 23.43 22.30 4.51
C TRP A 463 24.50 21.38 5.11
N PRO A 464 25.59 21.96 5.65
CA PRO A 464 26.77 21.21 6.06
C PRO A 464 26.55 20.13 7.11
N THR A 465 25.48 20.23 7.91
CA THR A 465 25.14 19.24 8.94
C THR A 465 24.17 18.17 8.47
N ALA A 466 23.80 18.14 7.18
CA ALA A 466 22.97 17.08 6.63
C ALA A 466 23.65 15.71 6.82
N ASN A 467 22.86 14.73 7.22
CA ASN A 467 23.27 13.33 7.27
C ASN A 467 22.16 12.45 6.70
N ILE A 468 22.55 11.29 6.16
CA ILE A 468 21.59 10.28 5.69
C ILE A 468 21.10 9.49 6.90
N ASP A 469 19.79 9.50 7.13
CA ASP A 469 19.14 8.76 8.23
C ASP A 469 18.81 7.32 7.81
N SER A 470 18.35 7.18 6.57
CA SER A 470 18.18 5.92 5.85
C SER A 470 18.29 6.19 4.35
N ALA A 471 18.96 5.29 3.62
CA ALA A 471 18.98 5.32 2.16
C ALA A 471 18.07 4.21 1.64
N ASP A 472 16.93 4.60 1.07
CA ASP A 472 16.09 3.67 0.29
C ASP A 472 16.47 3.84 -1.17
N TRP A 473 17.07 2.80 -1.70
CA TRP A 473 17.45 2.71 -3.10
C TRP A 473 16.56 1.62 -3.71
N LEU A 474 15.79 1.99 -4.73
CA LEU A 474 14.82 1.10 -5.36
C LEU A 474 14.94 1.26 -6.87
N VAL A 475 15.34 0.21 -7.57
CA VAL A 475 15.29 0.21 -9.04
C VAL A 475 13.90 -0.24 -9.44
N ALA A 476 13.04 0.65 -9.93
CA ALA A 476 11.68 0.32 -10.38
C ALA A 476 11.67 -0.08 -11.86
N SER A 477 10.59 -0.71 -12.32
CA SER A 477 10.43 -1.19 -13.70
C SER A 477 10.41 -0.09 -14.75
N HIS A 478 9.96 1.12 -14.40
CA HIS A 478 9.85 2.25 -15.35
C HIS A 478 11.06 3.18 -15.28
N GLY A 479 11.99 2.94 -14.35
CA GLY A 479 13.11 3.84 -14.10
C GLY A 479 13.93 3.48 -12.87
N CYS A 480 15.16 3.97 -12.86
CA CYS A 480 16.06 3.82 -11.72
C CYS A 480 15.80 4.94 -10.72
N GLN A 481 15.32 4.56 -9.53
CA GLN A 481 14.94 5.50 -8.48
C GLN A 481 15.94 5.48 -7.32
N VAL A 482 16.28 6.66 -6.83
CA VAL A 482 16.97 6.84 -5.54
C VAL A 482 16.12 7.76 -4.68
N LEU A 483 15.83 7.33 -3.45
CA LEU A 483 15.18 8.13 -2.42
C LEU A 483 16.13 8.28 -1.23
N THR A 484 16.71 9.47 -1.08
CA THR A 484 17.59 9.76 0.05
C THR A 484 16.89 10.64 1.07
N ALA A 485 16.84 10.21 2.33
CA ALA A 485 16.28 10.97 3.43
C ALA A 485 17.39 11.65 4.25
N PHE A 486 17.24 12.95 4.49
CA PHE A 486 18.16 13.79 5.24
C PHE A 486 17.50 14.28 6.54
N SER A 487 18.18 14.12 7.68
CA SER A 487 17.66 14.48 9.01
C SER A 487 17.95 15.94 9.39
N TYR A 488 16.91 16.78 9.48
CA TYR A 488 17.01 18.22 9.75
C TYR A 488 17.11 18.49 11.26
N ILE A 489 18.17 19.22 11.66
CA ILE A 489 18.45 19.85 12.97
C ILE A 489 17.63 19.31 14.18
N ARG A 490 18.34 18.63 15.08
CA ARG A 490 18.00 18.26 16.49
C ARG A 490 16.73 17.45 16.79
N ASN A 491 15.69 17.46 15.95
CA ASN A 491 14.48 16.67 16.16
C ASN A 491 14.25 15.70 14.99
N THR A 492 14.07 14.41 15.30
CA THR A 492 14.08 13.29 14.35
C THR A 492 12.95 13.30 13.30
N ASN A 493 12.02 14.25 13.36
CA ASN A 493 10.75 14.19 12.62
C ASN A 493 10.72 15.08 11.38
N ASN A 494 11.64 16.04 11.26
CA ASN A 494 11.74 16.88 10.07
C ASN A 494 12.75 16.25 9.12
N ARG A 495 12.23 15.53 8.11
CA ARG A 495 13.06 14.90 7.07
C ARG A 495 12.88 15.62 5.74
N LEU A 496 14.00 15.92 5.09
CA LEU A 496 14.03 16.35 3.69
C LEU A 496 14.35 15.13 2.84
N PHE A 497 13.56 14.88 1.81
CA PHE A 497 13.72 13.77 0.90
C PHE A 497 14.16 14.29 -0.46
N VAL A 498 15.13 13.61 -1.06
CA VAL A 498 15.52 13.80 -2.46
C VAL A 498 15.23 12.50 -3.19
N GLU A 499 14.28 12.55 -4.11
CA GLU A 499 13.87 11.46 -4.97
C GLU A 499 14.33 11.75 -6.40
N ILE A 500 15.17 10.90 -6.97
CA ILE A 500 15.66 11.01 -8.35
C ILE A 500 15.21 9.77 -9.11
N ASN A 501 14.36 9.95 -10.11
CA ASN A 501 13.93 8.90 -11.02
C ASN A 501 14.56 9.15 -12.38
N ASN A 502 15.45 8.28 -12.84
CA ASN A 502 15.87 8.26 -14.24
C ASN A 502 14.94 7.31 -14.99
N LEU A 503 14.53 7.64 -16.21
CA LEU A 503 13.56 6.85 -16.99
C LEU A 503 14.14 6.53 -18.36
N GLU A 504 13.58 5.53 -19.03
CA GLU A 504 14.11 5.08 -20.33
C GLU A 504 13.80 6.08 -21.45
N THR A 505 12.57 6.61 -21.46
CA THR A 505 12.11 7.53 -22.51
C THR A 505 11.72 8.90 -21.95
N ARG A 506 11.76 9.91 -22.82
CA ARG A 506 11.29 11.26 -22.47
C ARG A 506 9.78 11.28 -22.24
N SER A 507 9.03 10.44 -22.95
CA SER A 507 7.58 10.31 -22.79
C SER A 507 7.25 9.86 -21.36
N ASP A 508 7.97 8.85 -20.86
CA ASP A 508 7.79 8.35 -19.49
C ASP A 508 8.16 9.43 -18.47
N ALA A 509 9.26 10.15 -18.69
CA ALA A 509 9.66 11.29 -17.86
C ALA A 509 8.62 12.41 -17.81
N ASN A 510 8.03 12.73 -18.94
CA ASN A 510 6.95 13.71 -18.98
C ASN A 510 5.70 13.18 -18.29
N SER A 511 5.29 11.94 -18.57
CA SER A 511 4.10 11.31 -17.97
C SER A 511 4.19 11.27 -16.44
N GLN A 512 5.34 10.83 -15.90
CA GLN A 512 5.57 10.81 -14.46
C GLN A 512 5.54 12.23 -13.87
N TYR A 513 6.22 13.20 -14.50
CA TYR A 513 6.21 14.59 -14.06
C TYR A 513 4.80 15.20 -14.05
N GLN A 514 4.02 15.05 -15.13
CA GLN A 514 2.65 15.59 -15.20
C GLN A 514 1.74 14.94 -14.16
N THR A 515 1.90 13.63 -13.91
CA THR A 515 1.13 12.91 -12.87
C THR A 515 1.44 13.46 -11.47
N LEU A 516 2.72 13.61 -11.12
CA LEU A 516 3.14 14.19 -9.84
C LEU A 516 2.67 15.63 -9.70
N ARG A 517 2.75 16.42 -10.78
CA ARG A 517 2.27 17.80 -10.82
C ARG A 517 0.77 17.88 -10.57
N ALA A 518 -0.04 17.09 -11.28
CA ALA A 518 -1.49 17.09 -11.12
C ALA A 518 -1.90 16.70 -9.69
N ASN A 519 -1.22 15.71 -9.10
CA ASN A 519 -1.44 15.32 -7.70
C ASN A 519 -1.12 16.47 -6.75
N LEU A 520 0.04 17.12 -6.87
CA LEU A 520 0.41 18.25 -6.01
C LEU A 520 -0.51 19.46 -6.19
N GLN A 521 -0.96 19.74 -7.41
CA GLN A 521 -1.93 20.81 -7.71
C GLN A 521 -3.29 20.54 -7.07
N THR A 522 -3.70 19.27 -6.99
CA THR A 522 -4.98 18.88 -6.35
C THR A 522 -4.88 18.98 -4.82
N LEU A 523 -3.71 18.68 -4.26
CA LEU A 523 -3.47 18.65 -2.81
C LEU A 523 -3.06 20.02 -2.21
N THR A 524 -2.77 21.01 -3.05
CA THR A 524 -2.26 22.32 -2.60
C THR A 524 -3.20 23.43 -3.05
N GLU A 525 -3.55 24.34 -2.15
CA GLU A 525 -4.34 25.52 -2.52
C GLU A 525 -3.61 26.36 -3.57
N PRO A 526 -4.31 26.87 -4.61
CA PRO A 526 -3.67 27.61 -5.70
C PRO A 526 -2.81 28.81 -5.25
N GLY A 527 -3.18 29.46 -4.14
CA GLY A 527 -2.42 30.59 -3.56
C GLY A 527 -1.10 30.20 -2.88
N LEU A 528 -0.87 28.91 -2.64
CA LEU A 528 0.35 28.38 -2.03
C LEU A 528 1.38 27.92 -3.08
N HIS A 529 1.07 28.03 -4.37
CA HIS A 529 2.03 27.73 -5.43
C HIS A 529 3.16 28.77 -5.42
N LEU A 530 4.40 28.28 -5.38
CA LEU A 530 5.58 29.15 -5.32
C LEU A 530 6.22 29.25 -6.72
N PRO A 531 6.80 30.41 -7.08
CA PRO A 531 7.53 30.53 -8.33
C PRO A 531 8.77 29.62 -8.31
N VAL A 532 9.09 29.09 -9.48
CA VAL A 532 10.31 28.33 -9.76
C VAL A 532 10.87 28.80 -11.10
N THR A 533 12.13 29.22 -11.08
CA THR A 533 12.91 29.58 -12.27
C THR A 533 14.23 28.82 -12.22
N ASP A 534 14.82 28.59 -13.38
CA ASP A 534 16.19 28.07 -13.52
C ASP A 534 16.41 26.66 -12.97
N ILE A 535 15.36 25.81 -12.97
CA ILE A 535 15.43 24.40 -12.59
C ILE A 535 14.72 23.57 -13.65
N GLY A 536 15.39 22.51 -14.11
CA GLY A 536 14.82 21.56 -15.07
C GLY A 536 14.46 22.14 -16.43
N ASP A 537 13.78 21.31 -17.22
CA ASP A 537 13.05 21.71 -18.42
C ASP A 537 11.64 22.21 -18.06
N GLU A 538 11.05 21.60 -17.02
CA GLU A 538 9.75 21.94 -16.44
C GLU A 538 9.82 21.72 -14.94
N ALA A 539 9.25 22.63 -14.15
CA ALA A 539 9.24 22.53 -12.69
C ALA A 539 7.92 23.02 -12.10
N PHE A 540 7.57 22.45 -10.94
CA PHE A 540 6.41 22.84 -10.15
C PHE A 540 6.76 22.82 -8.66
N ARG A 541 6.33 23.84 -7.93
CA ARG A 541 6.76 24.07 -6.54
C ARG A 541 5.60 24.48 -5.64
N THR A 542 5.57 23.85 -4.47
CA THR A 542 4.73 24.16 -3.33
C THR A 542 5.62 24.42 -2.10
N PRO A 543 5.08 24.80 -0.93
CA PRO A 543 5.90 25.06 0.25
C PRO A 543 6.70 23.85 0.73
N ASN A 544 6.17 22.63 0.51
CA ASN A 544 6.76 21.39 1.01
C ASN A 544 7.28 20.47 -0.10
N ASN A 545 7.10 20.84 -1.38
CA ASN A 545 7.50 20.00 -2.51
C ASN A 545 8.06 20.86 -3.64
N LEU A 546 9.09 20.37 -4.31
CA LEU A 546 9.54 20.86 -5.60
C LEU A 546 9.79 19.66 -6.49
N ILE A 547 9.03 19.57 -7.58
CA ILE A 547 9.22 18.55 -8.62
C ILE A 547 9.73 19.22 -9.88
N TRP A 548 10.59 18.53 -10.63
CA TRP A 548 11.00 18.97 -11.95
C TRP A 548 11.37 17.79 -12.83
N ARG A 549 11.32 18.05 -14.14
CA ARG A 549 11.83 17.14 -15.16
C ARG A 549 13.12 17.72 -15.74
N ARG A 550 14.12 16.88 -15.96
CA ARG A 550 15.32 17.23 -16.72
C ARG A 550 15.69 16.08 -17.65
N ASN A 551 15.57 16.30 -18.95
CA ASN A 551 15.74 15.26 -19.96
C ASN A 551 14.87 14.03 -19.65
N LEU A 552 15.51 12.89 -19.37
CA LEU A 552 14.91 11.60 -19.01
C LEU A 552 14.66 11.43 -17.50
N MET A 553 15.00 12.43 -16.68
CA MET A 553 14.83 12.33 -15.24
C MET A 553 13.60 13.09 -14.76
N CYS A 554 12.92 12.52 -13.77
CA CYS A 554 11.96 13.20 -12.93
C CYS A 554 12.49 13.24 -11.49
N ILE A 555 12.65 14.44 -10.95
CA ILE A 555 13.23 14.66 -9.63
C ILE A 555 12.18 15.32 -8.74
N ARG A 556 12.16 14.93 -7.47
CA ARG A 556 11.33 15.51 -6.44
C ARG A 556 12.14 15.75 -5.18
N ILE A 557 11.99 16.94 -4.60
CA ILE A 557 12.46 17.25 -3.25
C ILE A 557 11.26 17.61 -2.41
N PHE A 558 11.12 16.96 -1.25
CA PHE A 558 9.98 17.19 -0.38
C PHE A 558 10.31 17.06 1.09
N ALA A 559 9.54 17.72 1.94
CA ALA A 559 9.65 17.59 3.39
C ALA A 559 8.44 16.82 3.94
N ALA A 560 8.68 15.83 4.79
CA ALA A 560 7.60 15.19 5.55
C ALA A 560 7.21 16.10 6.71
N LEU A 561 6.33 17.06 6.43
CA LEU A 561 5.70 17.89 7.45
C LEU A 561 4.19 17.74 7.36
N PRO A 562 3.48 17.66 8.49
CA PRO A 562 2.03 17.83 8.50
C PRO A 562 1.65 19.13 7.78
N ALA A 563 0.64 19.06 6.90
CA ALA A 563 0.13 20.23 6.20
C ALA A 563 -0.31 21.34 7.17
N SER A 564 -0.76 20.94 8.37
CA SER A 564 -1.36 21.75 9.42
C SER A 564 -0.40 22.29 10.49
N ASP A 565 0.91 22.03 10.43
CA ASP A 565 1.83 22.46 11.48
C ASP A 565 1.96 24.01 11.55
N PRO A 566 1.41 24.67 12.59
CA PRO A 566 1.45 26.12 12.73
C PRO A 566 2.86 26.63 13.09
N GLN A 567 3.78 25.75 13.49
CA GLN A 567 5.19 26.06 13.73
C GLN A 567 6.07 25.74 12.52
N ARG A 568 5.48 25.58 11.32
CA ARG A 568 6.24 25.28 10.10
C ARG A 568 7.45 26.22 9.97
N PRO A 569 8.68 25.70 9.95
CA PRO A 569 9.86 26.53 9.76
C PRO A 569 9.74 27.26 8.43
N THR A 570 9.78 28.59 8.48
CA THR A 570 9.78 29.47 7.28
C THR A 570 10.94 29.18 6.34
N GLU A 571 11.96 28.46 6.83
CA GLU A 571 13.15 28.06 6.09
C GLU A 571 12.92 26.88 5.14
N ILE A 572 11.92 26.03 5.34
CA ILE A 572 11.78 24.78 4.56
C ILE A 572 11.55 25.03 3.07
N PRO A 573 10.64 25.93 2.64
CA PRO A 573 10.51 26.26 1.23
C PRO A 573 11.82 26.75 0.61
N ARG A 574 12.63 27.52 1.37
CA ARG A 574 13.95 28.00 0.93
C ARG A 574 14.93 26.84 0.78
N LEU A 575 15.03 25.98 1.79
CA LEU A 575 15.92 24.82 1.79
C LEU A 575 15.59 23.84 0.65
N ILE A 576 14.30 23.58 0.40
CA ILE A 576 13.86 22.76 -0.75
C ILE A 576 14.34 23.37 -2.07
N LEU A 577 14.19 24.69 -2.25
CA LEU A 577 14.64 25.36 -3.48
C LEU A 577 16.15 25.33 -3.64
N GLU A 578 16.91 25.64 -2.59
CA GLU A 578 18.37 25.65 -2.63
C GLU A 578 18.93 24.25 -2.89
N THR A 579 18.34 23.23 -2.25
CA THR A 579 18.68 21.83 -2.50
C THR A 579 18.34 21.45 -3.94
N ALA A 580 17.19 21.87 -4.47
CA ALA A 580 16.82 21.60 -5.85
C ALA A 580 17.79 22.24 -6.84
N LYS A 581 18.20 23.49 -6.62
CA LYS A 581 19.22 24.15 -7.46
C LYS A 581 20.57 23.45 -7.39
N ALA A 582 20.99 23.00 -6.20
CA ALA A 582 22.25 22.29 -6.03
C ALA A 582 22.24 20.93 -6.74
N VAL A 583 21.18 20.15 -6.56
CA VAL A 583 20.97 18.86 -7.24
C VAL A 583 20.90 19.07 -8.75
N ASP A 584 20.10 20.03 -9.22
CA ASP A 584 19.97 20.33 -10.63
C ASP A 584 21.28 20.80 -11.27
N GLY A 585 22.04 21.65 -10.58
CA GLY A 585 23.37 22.08 -11.00
C GLY A 585 24.38 20.93 -11.08
N HIS A 586 24.36 20.00 -10.11
CA HIS A 586 25.16 18.77 -10.13
C HIS A 586 24.83 17.88 -11.33
N LEU A 587 23.54 17.73 -11.65
CA LEU A 587 23.05 16.98 -12.81
C LEU A 587 23.51 17.63 -14.13
N VAL A 588 23.41 18.95 -14.24
CA VAL A 588 23.82 19.71 -15.45
C VAL A 588 25.33 19.67 -15.65
N ALA A 589 26.11 19.84 -14.59
CA ALA A 589 27.57 19.88 -14.64
C ALA A 589 28.17 18.54 -15.11
N SER A 590 27.49 17.44 -14.81
CA SER A 590 27.92 16.08 -15.16
C SER A 590 27.19 15.52 -16.39
N ALA A 591 26.37 16.33 -17.08
CA ALA A 591 25.62 15.88 -18.24
C ALA A 591 26.55 15.68 -19.45
N VAL A 592 26.43 14.54 -20.12
CA VAL A 592 27.25 14.12 -21.27
C VAL A 592 26.39 14.00 -22.53
N SER A 593 27.01 13.88 -23.70
CA SER A 593 26.26 13.62 -24.94
C SER A 593 25.65 12.22 -24.90
N PRO A 594 24.49 11.98 -25.54
CA PRO A 594 23.93 10.64 -25.64
C PRO A 594 24.93 9.59 -26.14
N GLY A 595 24.97 8.44 -25.48
CA GLY A 595 25.92 7.36 -25.74
C GLY A 595 27.24 7.47 -24.98
N GLN A 596 27.48 8.55 -24.24
CA GLN A 596 28.66 8.73 -23.38
C GLN A 596 28.39 8.52 -21.89
N GLU A 597 27.13 8.30 -21.52
CA GLU A 597 26.75 7.99 -20.15
C GLU A 597 27.31 6.63 -19.71
N ALA A 598 27.62 6.50 -18.41
CA ALA A 598 28.07 5.26 -17.79
C ALA A 598 26.88 4.29 -17.65
N ARG A 599 26.43 3.72 -18.76
CA ARG A 599 25.39 2.69 -18.79
C ARG A 599 25.95 1.35 -18.34
N PRO A 600 25.23 0.62 -17.48
CA PRO A 600 25.61 -0.74 -17.17
C PRO A 600 25.44 -1.60 -18.42
N SER A 601 26.24 -2.65 -18.58
CA SER A 601 26.16 -3.54 -19.75
C SER A 601 25.92 -4.99 -19.33
N PRO A 602 24.82 -5.28 -18.60
CA PRO A 602 24.53 -6.66 -18.22
C PRO A 602 24.35 -7.52 -19.47
N THR A 603 24.87 -8.74 -19.40
CA THR A 603 24.64 -9.74 -20.44
C THR A 603 23.91 -10.94 -19.85
N LEU A 604 22.90 -11.45 -20.56
CA LEU A 604 22.28 -12.70 -20.16
C LEU A 604 23.27 -13.84 -20.36
N ARG A 605 23.49 -14.64 -19.32
CA ARG A 605 24.25 -15.88 -19.45
C ARG A 605 23.48 -16.96 -20.21
N ILE A 606 22.16 -16.82 -20.26
CA ILE A 606 21.23 -17.76 -20.89
C ILE A 606 20.62 -17.15 -22.16
N SER A 607 19.98 -17.98 -22.96
CA SER A 607 19.20 -17.56 -24.13
C SER A 607 18.18 -16.47 -23.78
N THR A 608 17.97 -15.52 -24.70
CA THR A 608 16.91 -14.49 -24.63
C THR A 608 15.52 -15.08 -24.68
N GLN A 609 15.37 -16.34 -25.07
CA GLN A 609 14.13 -17.10 -25.00
C GLN A 609 14.29 -18.24 -24.01
N ARG A 610 13.30 -18.40 -23.11
CA ARG A 610 13.29 -19.46 -22.11
C ARG A 610 11.97 -20.21 -22.10
N THR A 611 12.02 -21.51 -22.37
CA THR A 611 10.88 -22.42 -22.23
C THR A 611 10.88 -23.04 -20.83
N LEU A 612 9.74 -22.98 -20.15
CA LEU A 612 9.52 -23.47 -18.80
C LEU A 612 8.35 -24.44 -18.78
N GLU A 613 8.35 -25.36 -17.82
CA GLU A 613 7.20 -26.23 -17.52
C GLU A 613 6.41 -25.65 -16.33
N ILE A 614 5.08 -25.62 -16.42
CA ILE A 614 4.23 -25.27 -15.26
C ILE A 614 4.49 -26.21 -14.10
N GLY A 615 4.53 -25.66 -12.89
CA GLY A 615 4.57 -26.43 -11.65
C GLY A 615 5.94 -26.95 -11.26
N ARG A 616 6.98 -26.78 -12.09
CA ARG A 616 8.37 -27.21 -11.77
C ARG A 616 9.26 -26.18 -11.07
N GLY A 617 8.65 -25.26 -10.31
CA GLY A 617 9.39 -24.39 -9.39
C GLY A 617 10.09 -23.20 -10.05
N ARG A 618 10.77 -22.41 -9.20
CA ARG A 618 11.41 -21.13 -9.56
C ARG A 618 12.42 -21.28 -10.70
N PHE A 619 12.58 -20.24 -11.52
CA PHE A 619 13.65 -20.16 -12.51
C PHE A 619 14.52 -18.93 -12.30
N ASP A 620 15.81 -19.09 -12.54
CA ASP A 620 16.81 -18.06 -12.26
C ASP A 620 17.33 -17.45 -13.56
N VAL A 621 17.13 -16.15 -13.75
CA VAL A 621 17.80 -15.37 -14.79
C VAL A 621 19.17 -14.96 -14.26
N LEU A 622 20.20 -15.36 -14.99
CA LEU A 622 21.60 -15.08 -14.64
C LEU A 622 22.11 -13.94 -15.52
N LEU A 623 22.59 -12.89 -14.87
CA LEU A 623 23.24 -11.74 -15.48
C LEU A 623 24.75 -11.81 -15.23
N ASP A 624 25.54 -11.60 -16.28
CA ASP A 624 26.97 -11.33 -16.23
C ASP A 624 27.23 -9.83 -16.36
N ASN A 625 28.45 -9.38 -16.03
CA ASN A 625 28.87 -7.97 -16.09
C ASN A 625 28.04 -7.04 -15.20
N VAL A 626 27.76 -7.47 -13.97
CA VAL A 626 26.93 -6.73 -13.02
C VAL A 626 27.72 -5.88 -12.02
N SER A 627 29.04 -5.74 -12.20
CA SER A 627 29.93 -5.08 -11.24
C SER A 627 29.64 -3.58 -11.06
N ASP A 628 28.98 -2.97 -12.03
CA ASP A 628 28.59 -1.56 -12.03
C ASP A 628 27.08 -1.37 -11.83
N ILE A 629 26.34 -2.44 -11.55
CA ILE A 629 24.89 -2.43 -11.35
C ILE A 629 24.55 -2.21 -9.87
N SER A 630 23.48 -1.48 -9.62
CA SER A 630 22.87 -1.34 -8.30
C SER A 630 22.38 -2.70 -7.76
N ASP A 631 22.55 -2.99 -6.48
CA ASP A 631 22.21 -4.26 -5.78
C ASP A 631 20.71 -4.71 -5.91
N VAL A 632 19.83 -3.95 -6.56
CA VAL A 632 18.38 -4.11 -6.67
C VAL A 632 18.04 -3.98 -8.15
N SER A 633 17.26 -4.93 -8.64
CA SER A 633 16.72 -4.94 -10.00
C SER A 633 15.27 -5.38 -9.91
N ILE A 634 14.38 -4.66 -10.59
CA ILE A 634 12.98 -5.03 -10.74
C ILE A 634 12.74 -5.33 -12.22
N ALA A 635 12.02 -6.40 -12.48
CA ALA A 635 11.58 -6.78 -13.80
C ALA A 635 10.18 -6.22 -14.09
N GLU A 636 10.03 -5.57 -15.23
CA GLU A 636 8.76 -5.35 -15.90
C GLU A 636 8.32 -6.67 -16.55
N ILE A 637 7.10 -7.12 -16.28
CA ILE A 637 6.56 -8.36 -16.84
C ILE A 637 5.25 -8.01 -17.53
N GLU A 638 5.17 -8.28 -18.83
CA GLU A 638 4.00 -7.94 -19.64
C GLU A 638 2.73 -8.63 -19.12
N ASP A 639 2.84 -9.93 -18.76
CA ASP A 639 1.75 -10.72 -18.19
C ASP A 639 2.20 -11.41 -16.89
N HIS A 640 1.94 -10.72 -15.78
CA HIS A 640 2.17 -11.22 -14.43
C HIS A 640 1.35 -12.48 -14.07
N THR A 641 0.35 -12.85 -14.87
CA THR A 641 -0.40 -14.10 -14.66
C THR A 641 0.35 -15.32 -15.19
N ILE A 642 1.32 -15.13 -16.11
CA ILE A 642 2.12 -16.19 -16.72
C ILE A 642 3.44 -16.36 -15.95
N VAL A 643 4.15 -15.26 -15.66
CA VAL A 643 5.43 -15.26 -14.94
C VAL A 643 5.43 -14.20 -13.85
N LYS A 644 6.17 -14.45 -12.75
CA LYS A 644 6.33 -13.47 -11.69
C LYS A 644 7.71 -13.49 -11.05
N GLN A 645 8.29 -12.32 -10.77
CA GLN A 645 9.54 -12.21 -10.02
C GLN A 645 9.36 -12.71 -8.56
N ALA A 646 10.28 -13.54 -8.10
CA ALA A 646 10.24 -14.25 -6.83
C ALA A 646 11.02 -13.56 -5.69
N SER A 647 11.94 -12.64 -6.03
CA SER A 647 12.73 -11.87 -5.06
C SER A 647 13.02 -10.46 -5.58
N ILE A 648 12.94 -9.44 -4.73
CA ILE A 648 13.49 -8.11 -5.05
C ILE A 648 15.00 -8.18 -4.94
N GLY A 649 15.66 -7.75 -6.01
CA GLY A 649 17.11 -7.64 -6.05
C GLY A 649 17.82 -8.87 -6.57
N SER A 650 19.00 -8.59 -7.11
CA SER A 650 19.94 -9.60 -7.53
C SER A 650 20.82 -9.95 -6.34
N THR A 651 20.96 -11.24 -6.00
CA THR A 651 22.12 -11.64 -5.21
C THR A 651 23.35 -11.41 -6.11
N LEU A 652 24.01 -10.27 -5.95
CA LEU A 652 25.26 -9.97 -6.64
C LEU A 652 26.36 -10.77 -5.94
N VAL A 653 26.80 -11.86 -6.55
CA VAL A 653 27.94 -12.66 -6.08
C VAL A 653 29.08 -12.42 -7.06
N GLY A 654 29.96 -11.48 -6.73
CA GLY A 654 31.08 -11.10 -7.61
C GLY A 654 30.60 -10.41 -8.89
N GLN A 655 30.93 -10.96 -10.05
CA GLN A 655 30.55 -10.42 -11.36
C GLN A 655 29.22 -10.97 -11.90
N HIS A 656 28.43 -11.64 -11.06
CA HIS A 656 27.21 -12.33 -11.47
C HIS A 656 26.01 -11.91 -10.63
N GLY A 657 24.88 -11.66 -11.29
CA GLY A 657 23.60 -11.33 -10.68
C GLY A 657 22.58 -12.42 -10.94
N ILE A 658 21.75 -12.73 -9.94
CA ILE A 658 20.69 -13.74 -10.07
C ILE A 658 19.34 -13.08 -9.77
N ILE A 659 18.43 -13.09 -10.74
CA ILE A 659 17.05 -12.64 -10.57
C ILE A 659 16.13 -13.84 -10.69
N ARG A 660 15.34 -14.11 -9.65
CA ARG A 660 14.50 -15.31 -9.57
C ARG A 660 13.08 -15.00 -9.98
N PHE A 661 12.44 -15.95 -10.66
CA PHE A 661 11.07 -15.87 -11.14
C PHE A 661 10.31 -17.18 -10.87
N VAL A 662 8.99 -17.15 -11.01
CA VAL A 662 8.07 -18.29 -10.91
C VAL A 662 7.17 -18.29 -12.14
N ALA A 663 7.03 -19.44 -12.79
CA ALA A 663 6.02 -19.66 -13.82
C ALA A 663 4.68 -20.03 -13.16
N LEU A 664 3.61 -19.32 -13.49
CA LEU A 664 2.29 -19.42 -12.85
C LEU A 664 1.23 -20.03 -13.77
N LYS A 665 1.26 -19.73 -15.07
CA LYS A 665 0.22 -20.13 -16.04
C LYS A 665 0.81 -20.37 -17.42
N LEU A 666 0.12 -21.17 -18.24
CA LEU A 666 0.52 -21.47 -19.62
C LEU A 666 0.42 -20.20 -20.43
N GLY A 667 1.42 -19.97 -21.28
CA GLY A 667 1.41 -18.85 -22.20
C GLY A 667 2.81 -18.34 -22.49
N LYS A 668 2.84 -17.17 -23.10
CA LYS A 668 4.06 -16.45 -23.47
C LYS A 668 3.98 -15.05 -22.90
N THR A 669 5.08 -14.57 -22.32
CA THR A 669 5.19 -13.20 -21.82
C THR A 669 6.62 -12.70 -21.96
N ASP A 670 6.77 -11.40 -22.24
CA ASP A 670 8.06 -10.74 -22.19
C ASP A 670 8.37 -10.20 -20.79
N VAL A 671 9.61 -10.42 -20.36
CA VAL A 671 10.19 -9.96 -19.11
C VAL A 671 11.31 -8.99 -19.45
N LYS A 672 11.15 -7.72 -19.08
CA LYS A 672 12.13 -6.66 -19.25
C LYS A 672 12.76 -6.31 -17.91
N ILE A 673 14.03 -6.63 -17.74
CA ILE A 673 14.79 -6.37 -16.54
C ILE A 673 15.46 -5.00 -16.68
N CYS A 674 15.08 -4.07 -15.82
CA CYS A 674 15.70 -2.74 -15.77
C CYS A 674 16.85 -2.77 -14.75
N VAL A 675 18.05 -2.41 -15.21
CA VAL A 675 19.24 -2.29 -14.35
C VAL A 675 19.73 -0.86 -14.31
N ALA A 676 20.14 -0.42 -13.12
CA ALA A 676 20.71 0.90 -12.89
C ALA A 676 22.22 0.79 -12.74
N HIS A 677 22.97 1.72 -13.32
CA HIS A 677 24.35 1.91 -12.88
C HIS A 677 24.35 2.41 -11.42
N HIS A 678 25.09 1.74 -10.53
CA HIS A 678 25.10 1.99 -9.07
C HIS A 678 25.40 3.44 -8.68
N ARG A 679 26.13 4.18 -9.54
CA ARG A 679 26.40 5.62 -9.36
C ARG A 679 25.46 6.53 -10.12
N SER A 680 25.45 6.49 -11.45
CA SER A 680 24.77 7.51 -12.27
C SER A 680 23.25 7.31 -12.42
N LEU A 681 22.74 6.13 -12.03
CA LEU A 681 21.39 5.67 -12.36
C LEU A 681 21.12 5.59 -13.85
N ALA A 682 22.15 5.60 -14.70
CA ALA A 682 21.98 5.32 -16.12
C ALA A 682 21.40 3.92 -16.29
N ILE A 683 20.46 3.79 -17.23
CA ILE A 683 19.61 2.60 -17.35
C ILE A 683 20.06 1.77 -18.53
N SER A 684 20.09 0.47 -18.30
CA SER A 684 20.05 -0.52 -19.38
C SER A 684 18.94 -1.51 -19.12
N THR A 685 18.39 -2.05 -20.19
CA THR A 685 17.28 -3.00 -20.15
C THR A 685 17.71 -4.31 -20.77
N VAL A 686 17.33 -5.41 -20.15
CA VAL A 686 17.56 -6.75 -20.66
C VAL A 686 16.21 -7.42 -20.87
N ASN A 687 15.91 -7.78 -22.11
CA ASN A 687 14.63 -8.40 -22.47
C ASN A 687 14.78 -9.92 -22.55
N ILE A 688 13.80 -10.63 -22.02
CA ILE A 688 13.72 -12.09 -22.04
C ILE A 688 12.30 -12.49 -22.40
N GLU A 689 12.16 -13.29 -23.44
CA GLU A 689 10.91 -13.92 -23.78
C GLU A 689 10.76 -15.21 -22.95
N VAL A 690 9.67 -15.32 -22.19
CA VAL A 690 9.39 -16.50 -21.37
C VAL A 690 8.17 -17.23 -21.92
N ILE A 691 8.38 -18.49 -22.30
CA ILE A 691 7.34 -19.40 -22.77
C ILE A 691 7.08 -20.43 -21.68
N VAL A 692 5.92 -20.38 -21.07
CA VAL A 692 5.47 -21.37 -20.09
C VAL A 692 4.60 -22.40 -20.81
N SER A 693 5.16 -23.60 -20.94
CA SER A 693 4.54 -24.78 -21.54
C SER A 693 4.20 -25.82 -20.47
N GLY A 694 3.46 -26.86 -20.82
CA GLY A 694 3.18 -27.96 -19.90
C GLY A 694 2.38 -29.05 -20.57
N HIS A 695 2.75 -30.30 -20.28
CA HIS A 695 1.85 -31.44 -20.45
C HIS A 695 0.91 -31.45 -19.24
N ILE A 696 -0.35 -31.10 -19.46
CA ILE A 696 -1.41 -31.43 -18.50
C ILE A 696 -1.59 -32.95 -18.65
N GLU A 697 -0.87 -33.74 -17.85
CA GLU A 697 -1.29 -35.12 -17.62
C GLU A 697 -2.63 -35.05 -16.88
N CYS A 698 -3.72 -35.25 -17.60
CA CYS A 698 -5.03 -35.46 -16.99
C CYS A 698 -4.95 -36.72 -16.14
N ALA A 699 -4.78 -36.56 -14.82
CA ALA A 699 -4.97 -37.61 -13.83
C ALA A 699 -6.45 -37.78 -13.50
#